data_AF-A0A7V8QEJ9-F1
#
_entry.id   AF-A0A7V8QEJ9-F1
#
_cell.length_a   1.000
_cell.length_b   1.000
_cell.length_c   1.000
_cell.angle_alpha   90.00
_cell.angle_beta   90.00
_cell.angle_gamma   90.00
#
_symmetry.space_group_name_H-M   'P 1'
#
loop_
_entity.id
_entity.type
_entity.pdbx_description
1 polymer ?
#
loop_
_entity_poly.entity_id
_entity_poly.type
_entity_poly.pdbx_seq_one_letter_code
_entity_poly.pdbx_strand_id
1 'polypeptide(L)'
;MHAPTPRTHLLAILVCVLIAAPASADLITVNTTTDEDDGVGDGCSLREAVYLANQSDGITGYNQCTRQSSPENEIQLPAGTYELVIPGDGDATVGDLDVDRAMRIFGETGIPGDVVIRAGTGFDDRAFYGNAALTLEAVTVEGFGNTLEDGGVILTSNDLTVHTSVLRDNLAYRGGALYAAGNDSTSLTVYDSTLTGNRTRMASGGASATGGGIHVSRGVVDLRNSTLVNNHARNHGGGVFVGDQLMETRLDNVTLAGNSAGLQGGGLYAEDGAVMTVRSSILGDNHAGEGADDCRANSTVSEINASIASAFNLVTSPSGCEALTSLYAVTGERPRLAPLGLYDGNTPTRPPMAASSAIENGGCVGTDSSTVDYDQRGESRSGNCDIGAVERQRPALVVDSRQDAPDATLDGSCATGSGECTLRAALDEANHVPGLDEIVLADGTHTLSRSGADEDTNASGDLDVTDSLILSGSGAPDTAVDADGQDRVLDVPAHTVGTVSLLDLTLTGGSVDGNGAGLRAGLPGGGHLQINLQRLRITGNAANASSAGNSGGGAYLRYVDVRMVESLIDANTAIRKGGGVHIGDEVALELRDSIVTGNEANYLGGGVAVESGSSAVLGEHITVADNAGSSGEQLHVHLASTIQLHNSIVSGSANNCDTSSGGSIVSLGYNSVSGSGCGVGTSGDFQNTDPELGPLSSDGTPLPVREPAATSDILDYGTCEDAAGRPLPALSFGAVRAQDTATGVPSTTLTDEYGCDIGAVERQQLRAQAGSASPGDNTVNAGSTEVAVLQLTLTNEASEDFGAGSSLTLAASGTGDDGADVTTVRLYRDVNSDGRVDSGDIPLDTGTYDADDGTVTLDYSGAGASPLAAGTSADFLVAYDFSTSLTAADTVRSLLGGTMAAWAVLGLAGFSGGWRRRTIGAAAAASLLLMVAACGGGGGGGSGDGGGNGTQSSTYTVTLDGLSSTGASTGYVTQSWPPALQAATVTVTQ
;
A
#
# COMPACT_ATOMS: atom_id res chain seq x y z
N MET A 1 -55.04 -38.92 27.56
CA MET A 1 -56.39 -39.44 27.21
C MET A 1 -56.94 -38.49 26.15
N HIS A 2 -57.08 -38.77 24.86
CA HIS A 2 -57.35 -39.97 24.08
C HIS A 2 -56.37 -40.08 22.89
N ALA A 3 -55.95 -41.31 22.59
CA ALA A 3 -55.46 -41.73 21.27
C ALA A 3 -56.68 -42.16 20.40
N PRO A 4 -56.54 -42.31 19.06
CA PRO A 4 -56.10 -43.61 18.54
C PRO A 4 -55.24 -43.58 17.26
N THR A 5 -54.34 -44.56 17.16
CA THR A 5 -53.71 -45.15 15.95
C THR A 5 -54.58 -46.34 15.42
N PRO A 6 -54.22 -47.18 14.41
CA PRO A 6 -53.70 -47.02 13.02
C PRO A 6 -54.43 -47.98 11.99
N ARG A 7 -53.84 -48.18 10.77
CA ARG A 7 -54.00 -49.28 9.75
C ARG A 7 -54.94 -48.96 8.55
N THR A 8 -54.66 -49.26 7.28
CA THR A 8 -53.68 -50.08 6.51
C THR A 8 -53.78 -49.62 5.02
N HIS A 9 -52.77 -49.65 4.14
CA HIS A 9 -52.18 -50.84 3.52
C HIS A 9 -50.86 -50.51 2.81
N LEU A 10 -49.83 -51.32 3.13
CA LEU A 10 -48.68 -51.59 2.28
C LEU A 10 -49.14 -52.32 1.01
N LEU A 11 -48.71 -51.84 -0.15
CA LEU A 11 -48.32 -52.72 -1.26
C LEU A 11 -47.01 -52.18 -1.84
N ALA A 12 -45.97 -52.99 -1.74
CA ALA A 12 -44.62 -52.69 -2.16
C ALA A 12 -44.51 -52.60 -3.69
N ILE A 13 -43.92 -51.51 -4.19
CA ILE A 13 -43.20 -51.52 -5.46
C ILE A 13 -41.74 -51.22 -5.10
N LEU A 14 -40.96 -52.29 -5.02
CA LEU A 14 -39.51 -52.24 -4.94
C LEU A 14 -38.98 -51.83 -6.32
N VAL A 15 -38.83 -50.52 -6.57
CA VAL A 15 -37.90 -50.06 -7.61
C VAL A 15 -36.54 -50.00 -6.94
N CYS A 16 -35.68 -50.97 -7.24
CA CYS A 16 -34.25 -50.83 -6.99
C CYS A 16 -33.75 -49.67 -7.85
N VAL A 17 -33.73 -48.46 -7.29
CA VAL A 17 -32.74 -47.46 -7.70
C VAL A 17 -31.43 -48.01 -7.17
N LEU A 18 -30.64 -48.63 -8.07
CA LEU A 18 -29.21 -48.72 -7.88
C LEU A 18 -28.74 -47.29 -7.64
N ILE A 19 -28.49 -46.94 -6.38
CA ILE A 19 -27.57 -45.85 -6.07
C ILE A 19 -26.27 -46.33 -6.69
N ALA A 20 -25.90 -45.76 -7.84
CA ALA A 20 -24.54 -45.85 -8.29
C ALA A 20 -23.71 -45.31 -7.12
N ALA A 21 -22.89 -46.17 -6.51
CA ALA A 21 -21.78 -45.67 -5.73
C ALA A 21 -21.05 -44.65 -6.61
N PRO A 22 -20.55 -43.52 -6.06
CA PRO A 22 -19.70 -42.63 -6.85
C PRO A 22 -18.64 -43.51 -7.51
N ALA A 23 -18.61 -43.48 -8.84
CA ALA A 23 -17.57 -44.16 -9.59
C ALA A 23 -16.25 -43.52 -9.14
N SER A 24 -15.32 -44.33 -8.64
CA SER A 24 -13.98 -43.86 -8.26
C SER A 24 -13.38 -43.11 -9.44
N ALA A 25 -13.06 -41.83 -9.25
CA ALA A 25 -12.36 -41.02 -10.24
C ALA A 25 -10.96 -41.57 -10.49
N ASP A 26 -10.41 -41.27 -11.66
CA ASP A 26 -9.04 -41.64 -12.02
C ASP A 26 -8.09 -40.52 -11.64
N LEU A 27 -7.18 -40.88 -10.76
CA LEU A 27 -6.23 -39.99 -10.15
C LEU A 27 -4.89 -40.06 -10.90
N ILE A 28 -4.47 -38.97 -11.52
CA ILE A 28 -3.08 -38.77 -11.92
C ILE A 28 -2.37 -38.14 -10.73
N THR A 29 -1.56 -38.92 -10.03
CA THR A 29 -0.74 -38.40 -8.92
C THR A 29 0.60 -37.91 -9.46
N VAL A 30 0.84 -36.61 -9.35
CA VAL A 30 2.15 -36.00 -9.59
C VAL A 30 3.12 -36.50 -8.52
N ASN A 31 4.35 -36.82 -8.88
CA ASN A 31 5.34 -37.38 -7.93
C ASN A 31 6.72 -36.72 -8.01
N THR A 32 6.86 -35.68 -8.84
CA THR A 32 8.00 -34.79 -8.87
C THR A 32 7.52 -33.35 -8.97
N THR A 33 8.21 -32.44 -8.26
CA THR A 33 7.97 -31.00 -8.34
C THR A 33 8.76 -30.33 -9.46
N THR A 34 9.64 -31.08 -10.14
CA THR A 34 10.44 -30.57 -11.27
C THR A 34 9.53 -30.39 -12.47
N ASP A 35 9.56 -29.21 -13.08
CA ASP A 35 8.89 -28.96 -14.37
C ASP A 35 9.71 -29.59 -15.51
N GLU A 36 9.16 -30.63 -16.13
CA GLU A 36 9.73 -31.38 -17.24
C GLU A 36 8.62 -31.84 -18.19
N ASP A 37 8.97 -32.06 -19.47
CA ASP A 37 8.06 -32.54 -20.53
C ASP A 37 8.71 -33.60 -21.44
N ASP A 38 9.85 -34.17 -21.05
CA ASP A 38 10.61 -35.02 -21.97
C ASP A 38 10.10 -36.47 -22.07
N GLY A 39 9.21 -36.90 -21.16
CA GLY A 39 8.74 -38.28 -21.07
C GLY A 39 9.85 -39.29 -20.80
N VAL A 40 11.04 -38.82 -20.38
CA VAL A 40 12.24 -39.61 -20.07
C VAL A 40 12.89 -39.17 -18.74
N GLY A 41 12.06 -38.76 -17.77
CA GLY A 41 12.44 -38.49 -16.38
C GLY A 41 12.15 -39.65 -15.39
N ASP A 42 12.57 -39.47 -14.14
CA ASP A 42 12.33 -40.40 -13.01
C ASP A 42 10.93 -40.19 -12.35
N GLY A 43 10.13 -39.21 -12.80
CA GLY A 43 8.84 -38.84 -12.20
C GLY A 43 7.75 -38.45 -13.20
N CYS A 44 6.57 -38.13 -12.67
CA CYS A 44 5.41 -37.55 -13.34
C CYS A 44 5.28 -36.10 -12.85
N SER A 45 5.59 -35.12 -13.70
CA SER A 45 5.49 -33.69 -13.38
C SER A 45 4.06 -33.16 -13.50
N LEU A 46 3.80 -31.94 -12.99
CA LEU A 46 2.51 -31.26 -13.21
C LEU A 46 2.24 -31.04 -14.71
N ARG A 47 3.25 -30.63 -15.48
CA ARG A 47 3.12 -30.40 -16.93
C ARG A 47 2.77 -31.69 -17.67
N GLU A 48 3.46 -32.79 -17.35
CA GLU A 48 3.18 -34.10 -17.93
C GLU A 48 1.79 -34.62 -17.54
N ALA A 49 1.36 -34.36 -16.30
CA ALA A 49 0.03 -34.74 -15.83
C ALA A 49 -1.08 -33.98 -16.59
N VAL A 50 -0.94 -32.67 -16.78
CA VAL A 50 -1.88 -31.85 -17.57
C VAL A 50 -1.89 -32.29 -19.03
N TYR A 51 -0.71 -32.49 -19.63
CA TYR A 51 -0.58 -33.00 -20.98
C TYR A 51 -1.31 -34.35 -21.12
N LEU A 52 -1.06 -35.29 -20.21
CA LEU A 52 -1.70 -36.61 -20.24
C LEU A 52 -3.22 -36.52 -20.06
N ALA A 53 -3.72 -35.61 -19.23
CA ALA A 53 -5.15 -35.36 -19.04
C ALA A 53 -5.83 -34.84 -20.32
N ASN A 54 -5.13 -34.00 -21.10
CA ASN A 54 -5.63 -33.49 -22.38
C ASN A 54 -5.75 -34.56 -23.47
N GLN A 55 -4.97 -35.64 -23.38
CA GLN A 55 -4.97 -36.67 -24.41
C GLN A 55 -6.18 -37.61 -24.36
N SER A 56 -6.62 -38.12 -25.51
CA SER A 56 -7.61 -39.21 -25.61
C SER A 56 -7.04 -40.57 -25.18
N ASP A 57 -7.86 -41.47 -24.64
CA ASP A 57 -7.43 -42.78 -24.12
C ASP A 57 -6.54 -43.57 -25.11
N GLY A 58 -5.37 -44.03 -24.68
CA GLY A 58 -4.52 -44.98 -25.42
C GLY A 58 -3.15 -44.48 -25.91
N ILE A 59 -2.68 -43.30 -25.47
CA ILE A 59 -1.31 -42.83 -25.74
C ILE A 59 -0.33 -43.43 -24.72
N THR A 60 0.77 -43.99 -25.22
CA THR A 60 1.92 -44.44 -24.43
C THR A 60 3.12 -43.57 -24.78
N GLY A 61 3.55 -42.70 -23.86
CA GLY A 61 4.67 -41.76 -24.04
C GLY A 61 5.25 -41.29 -22.71
N TYR A 62 4.38 -40.96 -21.75
CA TYR A 62 4.71 -40.60 -20.36
C TYR A 62 4.37 -41.77 -19.43
N ASN A 63 5.21 -42.81 -19.46
CA ASN A 63 4.95 -44.06 -18.71
C ASN A 63 5.06 -43.93 -17.18
N GLN A 64 5.53 -42.78 -16.69
CA GLN A 64 5.63 -42.44 -15.27
C GLN A 64 4.31 -41.88 -14.71
N CYS A 65 3.51 -41.22 -15.54
CA CYS A 65 2.16 -40.75 -15.19
C CYS A 65 1.13 -41.87 -15.47
N THR A 66 0.68 -42.57 -14.43
CA THR A 66 -0.23 -43.72 -14.59
C THR A 66 -1.69 -43.26 -14.63
N ARG A 67 -2.41 -43.51 -15.74
CA ARG A 67 -3.84 -43.19 -15.93
C ARG A 67 -4.72 -44.44 -15.78
N GLN A 68 -5.88 -44.36 -15.12
CA GLN A 68 -6.73 -45.54 -14.81
C GLN A 68 -8.07 -45.67 -15.59
N SER A 69 -8.23 -45.14 -16.82
CA SER A 69 -9.52 -45.11 -17.60
C SER A 69 -10.83 -44.60 -16.93
N SER A 70 -11.24 -43.34 -17.22
CA SER A 70 -12.45 -42.68 -16.69
C SER A 70 -12.88 -41.43 -17.52
N PRO A 71 -14.14 -40.96 -17.43
CA PRO A 71 -14.65 -39.77 -18.13
C PRO A 71 -14.17 -38.38 -17.64
N GLU A 72 -13.71 -38.19 -16.40
CA GLU A 72 -13.16 -36.89 -15.90
C GLU A 72 -11.71 -37.04 -15.46
N ASN A 73 -10.85 -36.07 -15.81
CA ASN A 73 -9.42 -36.10 -15.50
C ASN A 73 -9.15 -35.43 -14.15
N GLU A 74 -8.66 -36.17 -13.15
CA GLU A 74 -8.23 -35.61 -11.86
C GLU A 74 -6.71 -35.66 -11.72
N ILE A 75 -6.10 -34.55 -11.30
CA ILE A 75 -4.67 -34.41 -11.04
C ILE A 75 -4.48 -34.05 -9.57
N GLN A 76 -3.75 -34.88 -8.83
CA GLN A 76 -3.43 -34.66 -7.43
C GLN A 76 -1.97 -34.28 -7.26
N LEU A 77 -1.76 -33.24 -6.45
CA LEU A 77 -0.46 -32.69 -6.12
C LEU A 77 -0.12 -32.99 -4.65
N PRO A 78 0.89 -33.83 -4.38
CA PRO A 78 1.49 -33.93 -3.05
C PRO A 78 2.06 -32.58 -2.59
N ALA A 79 2.28 -32.43 -1.29
CA ALA A 79 2.90 -31.24 -0.71
C ALA A 79 4.26 -30.94 -1.38
N GLY A 80 4.45 -29.70 -1.80
CA GLY A 80 5.64 -29.26 -2.51
C GLY A 80 5.43 -27.98 -3.31
N THR A 81 6.55 -27.41 -3.78
CA THR A 81 6.57 -26.23 -4.66
C THR A 81 6.87 -26.67 -6.10
N TYR A 82 5.87 -26.54 -6.97
CA TYR A 82 5.90 -26.84 -8.41
C TYR A 82 6.28 -25.58 -9.17
N GLU A 83 7.57 -25.41 -9.46
CA GLU A 83 8.10 -24.24 -10.14
C GLU A 83 8.14 -24.48 -11.66
N LEU A 84 7.34 -23.73 -12.43
CA LEU A 84 7.33 -23.82 -13.90
C LEU A 84 8.50 -23.03 -14.48
N VAL A 85 9.40 -23.70 -15.20
CA VAL A 85 10.66 -23.12 -15.70
C VAL A 85 10.85 -23.23 -17.21
N ILE A 86 9.92 -23.88 -17.92
CA ILE A 86 10.00 -24.04 -19.38
C ILE A 86 9.26 -22.88 -20.06
N PRO A 87 9.94 -21.82 -20.55
CA PRO A 87 9.27 -20.72 -21.23
C PRO A 87 8.87 -21.11 -22.66
N GLY A 88 7.83 -20.48 -23.18
CA GLY A 88 7.35 -20.63 -24.54
C GLY A 88 6.04 -19.89 -24.72
N ASP A 89 5.58 -19.75 -25.96
CA ASP A 89 4.30 -19.12 -26.27
C ASP A 89 3.29 -20.23 -26.65
N GLY A 90 2.27 -20.47 -25.80
CA GLY A 90 0.98 -21.07 -26.16
C GLY A 90 0.94 -22.50 -26.75
N ASP A 91 1.62 -23.47 -26.13
CA ASP A 91 1.39 -24.92 -26.36
C ASP A 91 1.65 -25.68 -25.04
N ALA A 92 0.79 -26.65 -24.66
CA ALA A 92 0.84 -27.47 -23.44
C ALA A 92 2.22 -28.03 -23.00
N THR A 93 3.21 -28.02 -23.89
CA THR A 93 4.58 -28.52 -23.70
C THR A 93 5.60 -27.43 -23.31
N VAL A 94 5.28 -26.14 -23.49
CA VAL A 94 6.14 -24.99 -23.17
C VAL A 94 5.30 -23.77 -22.79
N GLY A 95 5.78 -22.91 -21.88
CA GLY A 95 4.97 -21.78 -21.41
C GLY A 95 3.89 -22.25 -20.44
N ASP A 96 2.70 -21.67 -20.55
CA ASP A 96 1.55 -22.01 -19.73
C ASP A 96 1.07 -23.46 -19.87
N LEU A 97 0.18 -23.86 -18.96
CA LEU A 97 -0.44 -25.19 -18.95
C LEU A 97 -1.80 -25.13 -19.64
N ASP A 98 -1.85 -25.52 -20.91
CA ASP A 98 -3.09 -25.62 -21.67
C ASP A 98 -4.04 -26.67 -21.07
N VAL A 99 -5.31 -26.32 -20.90
CA VAL A 99 -6.39 -27.19 -20.42
C VAL A 99 -7.39 -27.40 -21.57
N ASP A 100 -7.17 -28.43 -22.38
CA ASP A 100 -7.98 -28.76 -23.57
C ASP A 100 -9.13 -29.73 -23.30
N ARG A 101 -9.11 -30.39 -22.14
CA ARG A 101 -10.18 -31.26 -21.65
C ARG A 101 -10.56 -30.89 -20.23
N ALA A 102 -11.82 -31.12 -19.89
CA ALA A 102 -12.30 -30.89 -18.54
C ALA A 102 -11.44 -31.65 -17.51
N MET A 103 -10.95 -30.94 -16.51
CA MET A 103 -10.10 -31.50 -15.46
C MET A 103 -10.18 -30.76 -14.12
N ARG A 104 -9.76 -31.45 -13.07
CA ARG A 104 -9.60 -30.92 -11.71
C ARG A 104 -8.16 -31.11 -11.24
N ILE A 105 -7.54 -30.05 -10.73
CA ILE A 105 -6.18 -30.06 -10.15
C ILE A 105 -6.32 -29.70 -8.68
N PHE A 106 -5.82 -30.57 -7.80
CA PHE A 106 -6.00 -30.37 -6.36
C PHE A 106 -4.83 -30.80 -5.49
N GLY A 107 -4.64 -30.10 -4.38
CA GLY A 107 -3.65 -30.46 -3.36
C GLY A 107 -4.09 -31.67 -2.52
N GLU A 108 -3.18 -32.62 -2.28
CA GLU A 108 -3.46 -33.87 -1.56
C GLU A 108 -3.93 -33.64 -0.11
N THR A 109 -3.39 -32.63 0.56
CA THR A 109 -3.66 -32.35 1.98
C THR A 109 -4.93 -31.54 2.21
N GLY A 110 -5.49 -30.91 1.17
CA GLY A 110 -6.59 -29.96 1.29
C GLY A 110 -6.18 -28.57 1.84
N ILE A 111 -4.89 -28.36 2.10
CA ILE A 111 -4.33 -27.10 2.64
C ILE A 111 -3.54 -26.40 1.52
N PRO A 112 -4.01 -25.25 1.02
CA PRO A 112 -3.32 -24.47 -0.02
C PRO A 112 -1.86 -24.14 0.26
N GLY A 113 -1.49 -23.96 1.53
CA GLY A 113 -0.11 -23.65 1.92
C GLY A 113 0.88 -24.78 1.63
N ASP A 114 0.42 -26.03 1.58
CA ASP A 114 1.29 -27.19 1.33
C ASP A 114 1.64 -27.38 -0.15
N VAL A 115 0.83 -26.82 -1.06
CA VAL A 115 0.95 -27.01 -2.52
C VAL A 115 1.03 -25.66 -3.21
N VAL A 116 2.24 -25.28 -3.64
CA VAL A 116 2.50 -24.00 -4.32
C VAL A 116 2.87 -24.26 -5.77
N ILE A 117 2.11 -23.71 -6.70
CA ILE A 117 2.43 -23.65 -8.13
C ILE A 117 2.94 -22.24 -8.41
N ARG A 118 4.15 -22.10 -8.94
CA ARG A 118 4.75 -20.77 -9.16
C ARG A 118 5.54 -20.64 -10.44
N ALA A 119 5.64 -19.43 -10.95
CA ALA A 119 6.55 -19.11 -12.04
C ALA A 119 8.01 -19.19 -11.57
N GLY A 120 8.85 -19.88 -12.33
CA GLY A 120 10.27 -19.94 -12.13
C GLY A 120 11.03 -18.81 -12.83
N THR A 121 12.34 -18.73 -12.59
CA THR A 121 13.15 -17.66 -13.16
C THR A 121 13.12 -17.67 -14.70
N GLY A 122 12.68 -16.56 -15.31
CA GLY A 122 12.60 -16.43 -16.76
C GLY A 122 11.34 -17.01 -17.40
N PHE A 123 10.39 -17.49 -16.58
CA PHE A 123 9.04 -17.78 -17.01
C PHE A 123 8.26 -16.46 -17.11
N ASP A 124 7.72 -16.15 -18.28
CA ASP A 124 7.04 -14.88 -18.63
C ASP A 124 5.72 -15.22 -19.31
N ASP A 125 4.91 -16.04 -18.65
CA ASP A 125 3.60 -16.48 -19.12
C ASP A 125 2.66 -16.66 -17.93
N ARG A 126 1.37 -16.91 -18.20
CA ARG A 126 0.36 -17.29 -17.22
C ARG A 126 0.57 -18.72 -16.71
N ALA A 127 -0.19 -19.12 -15.69
CA ALA A 127 -0.13 -20.49 -15.20
C ALA A 127 -0.91 -21.46 -16.10
N PHE A 128 -2.15 -21.11 -16.47
CA PHE A 128 -3.05 -21.98 -17.23
C PHE A 128 -3.82 -21.26 -18.35
N TYR A 129 -4.05 -21.98 -19.45
CA TYR A 129 -4.95 -21.56 -20.53
C TYR A 129 -6.19 -22.46 -20.59
N GLY A 130 -7.38 -21.89 -20.39
CA GLY A 130 -8.64 -22.63 -20.29
C GLY A 130 -9.37 -22.83 -21.62
N ASN A 131 -8.97 -23.84 -22.42
CA ASN A 131 -9.71 -24.30 -23.60
C ASN A 131 -10.90 -25.21 -23.27
N ALA A 132 -10.98 -25.71 -22.04
CA ALA A 132 -12.06 -26.51 -21.48
C ALA A 132 -12.31 -26.12 -20.00
N ALA A 133 -13.25 -26.82 -19.34
CA ALA A 133 -13.58 -26.55 -17.95
C ALA A 133 -12.42 -26.92 -17.01
N LEU A 134 -12.13 -26.06 -16.02
CA LEU A 134 -11.06 -26.28 -15.04
C LEU A 134 -11.59 -26.10 -13.62
N THR A 135 -11.20 -27.01 -12.72
CA THR A 135 -11.34 -26.82 -11.27
C THR A 135 -9.96 -26.77 -10.61
N LEU A 136 -9.68 -25.71 -9.86
CA LEU A 136 -8.55 -25.61 -8.95
C LEU A 136 -9.03 -25.69 -7.51
N GLU A 137 -8.41 -26.57 -6.72
CA GLU A 137 -8.78 -26.83 -5.33
C GLU A 137 -7.56 -26.99 -4.43
N ALA A 138 -7.54 -26.38 -3.25
CA ALA A 138 -6.50 -26.60 -2.26
C ALA A 138 -5.07 -26.34 -2.77
N VAL A 139 -4.90 -25.30 -3.60
CA VAL A 139 -3.60 -24.91 -4.16
C VAL A 139 -3.33 -23.42 -3.96
N THR A 140 -2.05 -23.06 -3.83
CA THR A 140 -1.55 -21.69 -3.99
C THR A 140 -0.97 -21.53 -5.39
N VAL A 141 -1.36 -20.49 -6.13
CA VAL A 141 -0.77 -20.14 -7.44
C VAL A 141 -0.21 -18.72 -7.41
N GLU A 142 1.08 -18.57 -7.69
CA GLU A 142 1.78 -17.31 -7.47
C GLU A 142 2.86 -16.92 -8.49
N GLY A 143 3.09 -15.61 -8.59
CA GLY A 143 4.23 -15.03 -9.31
C GLY A 143 4.17 -15.14 -10.82
N PHE A 144 3.05 -15.61 -11.40
CA PHE A 144 2.87 -15.70 -12.84
C PHE A 144 2.59 -14.34 -13.47
N GLY A 145 2.97 -14.20 -14.74
CA GLY A 145 2.61 -13.02 -15.51
C GLY A 145 3.47 -12.78 -16.74
N ASN A 146 2.81 -12.23 -17.77
CA ASN A 146 3.44 -11.65 -18.96
C ASN A 146 2.97 -10.20 -19.16
N THR A 147 3.88 -9.36 -19.63
CA THR A 147 3.64 -7.93 -19.94
C THR A 147 2.62 -7.64 -21.05
N LEU A 148 2.19 -8.64 -21.83
CA LEU A 148 1.34 -8.44 -23.01
C LEU A 148 0.01 -9.19 -22.98
N GLU A 149 -0.25 -10.00 -21.95
CA GLU A 149 -1.32 -10.98 -21.97
C GLU A 149 -2.31 -10.85 -20.81
N ASP A 150 -3.54 -11.34 -21.01
CA ASP A 150 -4.60 -11.32 -20.00
C ASP A 150 -4.58 -12.60 -19.13
N GLY A 151 -5.02 -12.47 -17.88
CA GLY A 151 -5.15 -13.59 -16.93
C GLY A 151 -3.80 -14.06 -16.40
N GLY A 152 -3.33 -13.49 -15.28
CA GLY A 152 -1.99 -13.83 -14.75
C GLY A 152 -1.90 -15.28 -14.28
N VAL A 153 -2.97 -15.80 -13.69
CA VAL A 153 -3.12 -17.22 -13.37
C VAL A 153 -3.85 -17.94 -14.49
N ILE A 154 -5.06 -17.46 -14.85
CA ILE A 154 -5.93 -18.15 -15.80
C ILE A 154 -6.61 -17.17 -16.73
N LEU A 155 -6.57 -17.48 -18.02
CA LEU A 155 -7.52 -17.00 -19.01
C LEU A 155 -8.40 -18.15 -19.45
N THR A 156 -9.72 -17.95 -19.43
CA THR A 156 -10.64 -18.99 -19.92
C THR A 156 -11.83 -18.39 -20.68
N SER A 157 -12.33 -19.15 -21.65
CA SER A 157 -13.65 -18.94 -22.25
C SER A 157 -14.68 -20.01 -21.85
N ASN A 158 -14.32 -20.88 -20.91
CA ASN A 158 -15.08 -22.01 -20.41
C ASN A 158 -15.26 -21.94 -18.90
N ASP A 159 -16.02 -22.87 -18.34
CA ASP A 159 -16.31 -22.90 -16.90
C ASP A 159 -15.02 -23.02 -16.08
N LEU A 160 -14.87 -22.15 -15.09
CA LEU A 160 -13.77 -22.17 -14.14
C LEU A 160 -14.32 -22.17 -12.73
N THR A 161 -13.88 -23.15 -11.94
CA THR A 161 -14.13 -23.19 -10.50
C THR A 161 -12.81 -23.08 -9.76
N VAL A 162 -12.69 -22.12 -8.85
CA VAL A 162 -11.56 -21.98 -7.93
C VAL A 162 -12.13 -22.07 -6.52
N HIS A 163 -11.66 -23.02 -5.72
CA HIS A 163 -12.10 -23.09 -4.34
C HIS A 163 -11.07 -23.56 -3.35
N THR A 164 -11.21 -23.12 -2.10
CA THR A 164 -10.25 -23.42 -1.04
C THR A 164 -8.83 -23.17 -1.55
N SER A 165 -8.58 -22.07 -2.25
CA SER A 165 -7.31 -21.83 -2.97
C SER A 165 -6.82 -20.40 -2.77
N VAL A 166 -5.52 -20.18 -2.98
CA VAL A 166 -4.89 -18.86 -2.87
C VAL A 166 -4.28 -18.48 -4.21
N LEU A 167 -4.72 -17.38 -4.81
CA LEU A 167 -4.10 -16.83 -6.02
C LEU A 167 -3.42 -15.50 -5.66
N ARG A 168 -2.08 -15.46 -5.67
CA ARG A 168 -1.37 -14.29 -5.17
C ARG A 168 -0.22 -13.79 -6.01
N ASP A 169 0.00 -12.48 -5.95
CA ASP A 169 1.16 -11.81 -6.55
C ASP A 169 1.35 -12.07 -8.06
N ASN A 170 0.24 -12.33 -8.78
CA ASN A 170 0.25 -12.52 -10.22
C ASN A 170 0.08 -11.19 -10.96
N LEU A 171 0.64 -11.10 -12.16
CA LEU A 171 0.68 -9.89 -12.98
C LEU A 171 0.08 -10.18 -14.35
N ALA A 172 -0.82 -9.32 -14.83
CA ALA A 172 -1.35 -9.42 -16.19
C ALA A 172 -1.61 -8.05 -16.80
N TYR A 173 -2.03 -8.03 -18.06
CA TYR A 173 -2.58 -6.82 -18.67
C TYR A 173 -4.02 -6.54 -18.20
N ARG A 174 -4.89 -7.57 -18.16
CA ARG A 174 -6.22 -7.54 -17.51
C ARG A 174 -6.45 -8.83 -16.72
N GLY A 175 -7.17 -8.74 -15.61
CA GLY A 175 -7.40 -9.91 -14.75
C GLY A 175 -6.09 -10.39 -14.13
N GLY A 176 -5.52 -9.60 -13.22
CA GLY A 176 -4.20 -9.87 -12.65
C GLY A 176 -4.06 -11.28 -12.08
N ALA A 177 -5.14 -11.85 -11.53
CA ALA A 177 -5.25 -13.30 -11.34
C ALA A 177 -6.07 -13.97 -12.45
N LEU A 178 -7.35 -13.60 -12.59
CA LEU A 178 -8.31 -14.33 -13.41
C LEU A 178 -8.90 -13.44 -14.49
N TYR A 179 -8.93 -13.94 -15.73
CA TYR A 179 -9.61 -13.31 -16.86
C TYR A 179 -10.64 -14.26 -17.47
N ALA A 180 -11.93 -13.90 -17.32
CA ALA A 180 -13.04 -14.60 -17.97
C ALA A 180 -13.38 -13.92 -19.30
N ALA A 181 -12.90 -14.53 -20.39
CA ALA A 181 -13.01 -14.06 -21.78
C ALA A 181 -14.28 -14.52 -22.52
N GLY A 182 -15.18 -15.22 -21.81
CA GLY A 182 -16.14 -16.16 -22.37
C GLY A 182 -17.30 -15.63 -23.22
N ASN A 183 -18.34 -16.44 -23.34
CA ASN A 183 -19.64 -16.04 -23.90
C ASN A 183 -20.71 -16.13 -22.80
N ASP A 184 -21.97 -15.89 -23.14
CA ASP A 184 -23.11 -15.92 -22.21
C ASP A 184 -23.30 -17.25 -21.44
N SER A 185 -22.59 -18.32 -21.82
CA SER A 185 -22.66 -19.65 -21.18
C SER A 185 -21.48 -19.96 -20.25
N THR A 186 -20.48 -19.08 -20.15
CA THR A 186 -19.29 -19.27 -19.32
C THR A 186 -19.59 -18.96 -17.86
N SER A 187 -19.27 -19.86 -16.94
CA SER A 187 -19.38 -19.65 -15.49
C SER A 187 -18.01 -19.52 -14.82
N LEU A 188 -17.78 -18.42 -14.11
CA LEU A 188 -16.66 -18.27 -13.17
C LEU A 188 -17.19 -18.39 -11.74
N THR A 189 -16.76 -19.42 -11.02
CA THR A 189 -17.16 -19.66 -9.63
C THR A 189 -15.92 -19.63 -8.73
N VAL A 190 -15.94 -18.74 -7.73
CA VAL A 190 -14.85 -18.61 -6.74
C VAL A 190 -15.44 -18.72 -5.34
N TYR A 191 -14.97 -19.68 -4.54
CA TYR A 191 -15.44 -19.81 -3.16
C TYR A 191 -14.40 -20.29 -2.15
N ASP A 192 -14.58 -19.91 -0.89
CA ASP A 192 -13.68 -20.27 0.22
C ASP A 192 -12.19 -19.96 -0.09
N SER A 193 -11.95 -18.94 -0.92
CA SER A 193 -10.66 -18.66 -1.57
C SER A 193 -10.18 -17.24 -1.32
N THR A 194 -8.86 -17.05 -1.52
CA THR A 194 -8.22 -15.76 -1.33
C THR A 194 -7.48 -15.33 -2.60
N LEU A 195 -7.83 -14.17 -3.14
CA LEU A 195 -7.07 -13.54 -4.22
C LEU A 195 -6.38 -12.29 -3.65
N THR A 196 -5.06 -12.25 -3.64
CA THR A 196 -4.33 -11.14 -3.01
C THR A 196 -3.07 -10.69 -3.73
N GLY A 197 -2.75 -9.39 -3.72
CA GLY A 197 -1.51 -8.89 -4.31
C GLY A 197 -1.44 -8.97 -5.84
N ASN A 198 -2.52 -9.39 -6.51
CA ASN A 198 -2.56 -9.52 -7.96
C ASN A 198 -2.70 -8.15 -8.63
N ARG A 199 -2.09 -8.00 -9.81
CA ARG A 199 -1.83 -6.70 -10.42
C ARG A 199 -2.13 -6.67 -11.90
N THR A 200 -2.58 -5.51 -12.38
CA THR A 200 -2.50 -5.19 -13.81
C THR A 200 -1.34 -4.26 -14.13
N ARG A 201 -0.88 -4.30 -15.39
CA ARG A 201 0.11 -3.37 -15.94
C ARG A 201 -0.40 -2.75 -17.24
N MET A 202 0.06 -1.53 -17.55
CA MET A 202 -0.22 -0.86 -18.82
C MET A 202 0.49 -1.54 -20.00
N ALA A 203 -0.25 -1.96 -21.02
CA ALA A 203 0.32 -2.38 -22.30
C ALA A 203 0.79 -1.17 -23.14
N SER A 204 1.79 -1.39 -23.98
CA SER A 204 2.17 -0.43 -25.02
C SER A 204 1.02 -0.27 -26.03
N GLY A 205 0.26 0.83 -25.96
CA GLY A 205 -0.82 1.11 -26.91
C GLY A 205 -2.10 1.74 -26.35
N GLY A 206 -2.17 1.99 -25.03
CA GLY A 206 -3.27 2.76 -24.42
C GLY A 206 -4.59 2.01 -24.24
N ALA A 207 -4.56 0.67 -24.22
CA ALA A 207 -5.71 -0.11 -23.82
C ALA A 207 -5.85 -0.12 -22.27
N SER A 208 -7.07 -0.32 -21.76
CA SER A 208 -7.40 -0.25 -20.31
C SER A 208 -6.95 -1.50 -19.53
N ALA A 209 -6.10 -1.31 -18.52
CA ALA A 209 -5.60 -2.35 -17.62
C ALA A 209 -6.51 -2.49 -16.39
N THR A 210 -7.48 -3.41 -16.45
CA THR A 210 -8.59 -3.52 -15.47
C THR A 210 -8.71 -4.89 -14.83
N GLY A 211 -9.29 -4.94 -13.62
CA GLY A 211 -9.48 -6.18 -12.87
C GLY A 211 -8.19 -6.67 -12.25
N GLY A 212 -7.70 -6.03 -11.18
CA GLY A 212 -6.44 -6.41 -10.52
C GLY A 212 -6.49 -7.83 -9.98
N GLY A 213 -7.61 -8.23 -9.36
CA GLY A 213 -7.90 -9.62 -9.06
C GLY A 213 -8.56 -10.32 -10.23
N ILE A 214 -9.80 -9.93 -10.55
CA ILE A 214 -10.65 -10.59 -11.54
C ILE A 214 -11.11 -9.58 -12.59
N HIS A 215 -10.99 -9.97 -13.85
CA HIS A 215 -11.62 -9.29 -14.97
C HIS A 215 -12.64 -10.20 -15.64
N VAL A 216 -13.85 -9.68 -15.82
CA VAL A 216 -14.95 -10.38 -16.47
C VAL A 216 -15.35 -9.60 -17.71
N SER A 217 -15.06 -10.17 -18.88
CA SER A 217 -15.54 -9.60 -20.14
C SER A 217 -16.95 -10.07 -20.47
N ARG A 218 -17.24 -11.36 -20.27
CA ARG A 218 -18.55 -12.02 -20.49
C ARG A 218 -18.68 -13.30 -19.67
N GLY A 219 -19.90 -13.63 -19.24
CA GLY A 219 -20.22 -14.84 -18.46
C GLY A 219 -21.00 -14.55 -17.16
N VAL A 220 -21.40 -15.60 -16.47
CA VAL A 220 -21.93 -15.55 -15.10
C VAL A 220 -20.77 -15.65 -14.12
N VAL A 221 -20.78 -14.83 -13.08
CA VAL A 221 -19.75 -14.84 -12.04
C VAL A 221 -20.43 -15.05 -10.70
N ASP A 222 -19.94 -16.02 -9.95
CA ASP A 222 -20.41 -16.35 -8.61
C ASP A 222 -19.22 -16.35 -7.65
N LEU A 223 -19.13 -15.29 -6.83
CA LEU A 223 -18.15 -15.14 -5.78
C LEU A 223 -18.83 -15.31 -4.44
N ARG A 224 -18.38 -16.29 -3.65
CA ARG A 224 -18.95 -16.53 -2.32
C ARG A 224 -17.91 -16.84 -1.26
N ASN A 225 -18.11 -16.42 -0.01
CA ASN A 225 -17.22 -16.75 1.11
C ASN A 225 -15.73 -16.57 0.78
N SER A 226 -15.38 -15.49 0.10
CA SER A 226 -14.02 -15.31 -0.43
C SER A 226 -13.47 -13.95 -0.06
N THR A 227 -12.16 -13.87 0.11
CA THR A 227 -11.42 -12.65 0.46
C THR A 227 -10.61 -12.19 -0.75
N LEU A 228 -10.94 -11.00 -1.28
CA LEU A 228 -10.21 -10.34 -2.36
C LEU A 228 -9.57 -9.09 -1.79
N VAL A 229 -8.25 -9.10 -1.61
CA VAL A 229 -7.55 -8.05 -0.84
C VAL A 229 -6.22 -7.62 -1.45
N ASN A 230 -5.91 -6.33 -1.40
CA ASN A 230 -4.63 -5.77 -1.90
C ASN A 230 -4.37 -6.08 -3.38
N ASN A 231 -5.41 -6.25 -4.19
CA ASN A 231 -5.27 -6.35 -5.64
C ASN A 231 -5.28 -4.96 -6.25
N HIS A 232 -4.48 -4.76 -7.30
CA HIS A 232 -4.28 -3.45 -7.91
C HIS A 232 -4.55 -3.45 -9.42
N ALA A 233 -5.37 -2.51 -9.89
CA ALA A 233 -5.56 -2.24 -11.30
C ALA A 233 -5.01 -0.85 -11.68
N ARG A 234 -4.26 -0.74 -12.78
CA ARG A 234 -3.80 0.56 -13.27
C ARG A 234 -4.94 1.48 -13.73
N ASN A 235 -6.11 0.94 -14.11
CA ASN A 235 -7.28 1.72 -14.51
C ASN A 235 -8.49 1.52 -13.57
N HIS A 236 -9.20 0.41 -13.70
CA HIS A 236 -10.51 0.22 -13.05
C HIS A 236 -10.65 -1.16 -12.42
N GLY A 237 -11.39 -1.25 -11.32
CA GLY A 237 -11.72 -2.53 -10.68
C GLY A 237 -10.47 -3.17 -10.08
N GLY A 238 -9.90 -2.58 -9.04
CA GLY A 238 -8.69 -3.11 -8.39
C GLY A 238 -8.91 -4.55 -7.89
N GLY A 239 -10.03 -4.81 -7.23
CA GLY A 239 -10.48 -6.16 -6.90
C GLY A 239 -11.13 -6.85 -8.10
N VAL A 240 -12.30 -6.35 -8.51
CA VAL A 240 -13.13 -6.95 -9.57
C VAL A 240 -13.54 -5.92 -10.60
N PHE A 241 -13.38 -6.27 -11.87
CA PHE A 241 -13.93 -5.54 -13.00
C PHE A 241 -14.98 -6.37 -13.72
N VAL A 242 -16.15 -5.78 -13.94
CA VAL A 242 -17.28 -6.36 -14.69
C VAL A 242 -17.58 -5.50 -15.91
N GLY A 243 -17.45 -6.07 -17.10
CA GLY A 243 -17.78 -5.42 -18.37
C GLY A 243 -19.29 -5.36 -18.69
N ASP A 244 -19.62 -4.67 -19.78
CA ASP A 244 -20.99 -4.30 -20.21
C ASP A 244 -21.98 -5.46 -20.56
N GLN A 245 -22.63 -6.16 -19.60
CA GLN A 245 -23.44 -7.36 -19.95
C GLN A 245 -24.83 -7.54 -19.29
N LEU A 246 -25.69 -8.30 -19.98
CA LEU A 246 -27.06 -8.70 -19.58
C LEU A 246 -27.13 -9.86 -18.55
N MET A 247 -25.99 -10.44 -18.15
CA MET A 247 -25.91 -11.60 -17.24
C MET A 247 -25.53 -11.17 -15.83
N GLU A 248 -26.04 -11.90 -14.83
CA GLU A 248 -25.91 -11.54 -13.42
C GLU A 248 -24.55 -11.97 -12.84
N THR A 249 -23.83 -11.00 -12.25
CA THR A 249 -22.68 -11.25 -11.36
C THR A 249 -23.14 -11.24 -9.90
N ARG A 250 -22.80 -12.27 -9.13
CA ARG A 250 -23.21 -12.45 -7.73
C ARG A 250 -22.01 -12.43 -6.81
N LEU A 251 -22.11 -11.61 -5.76
CA LEU A 251 -21.16 -11.55 -4.65
C LEU A 251 -21.94 -11.82 -3.36
N ASP A 252 -21.63 -12.93 -2.69
CA ASP A 252 -22.27 -13.37 -1.45
C ASP A 252 -21.24 -13.58 -0.36
N ASN A 253 -21.33 -12.83 0.74
CA ASN A 253 -20.39 -13.00 1.85
C ASN A 253 -18.93 -12.86 1.38
N VAL A 254 -18.64 -11.82 0.61
CA VAL A 254 -17.30 -11.54 0.08
C VAL A 254 -16.69 -10.40 0.87
N THR A 255 -15.39 -10.47 1.12
CA THR A 255 -14.60 -9.34 1.65
C THR A 255 -13.73 -8.78 0.53
N LEU A 256 -14.13 -7.63 -0.03
CA LEU A 256 -13.37 -6.81 -0.97
C LEU A 256 -12.75 -5.64 -0.21
N ALA A 257 -11.48 -5.79 0.21
CA ALA A 257 -10.84 -4.77 1.04
C ALA A 257 -9.39 -4.46 0.65
N GLY A 258 -8.94 -3.21 0.84
CA GLY A 258 -7.55 -2.84 0.54
C GLY A 258 -7.18 -2.89 -0.95
N ASN A 259 -8.14 -3.04 -1.86
CA ASN A 259 -7.84 -3.09 -3.30
C ASN A 259 -7.72 -1.68 -3.87
N SER A 260 -6.89 -1.49 -4.88
CA SER A 260 -6.62 -0.17 -5.44
C SER A 260 -6.79 -0.10 -6.96
N ALA A 261 -7.26 1.04 -7.46
CA ALA A 261 -7.37 1.33 -8.89
C ALA A 261 -6.76 2.68 -9.25
N GLY A 262 -6.06 2.81 -10.38
CA GLY A 262 -5.49 4.10 -10.79
C GLY A 262 -6.54 5.17 -11.13
N LEU A 263 -7.76 4.75 -11.51
CA LEU A 263 -8.88 5.65 -11.84
C LEU A 263 -10.09 5.40 -10.92
N GLN A 264 -10.90 4.36 -11.14
CA GLN A 264 -12.21 4.22 -10.45
C GLN A 264 -12.50 2.80 -10.01
N GLY A 265 -13.23 2.65 -8.89
CA GLY A 265 -13.65 1.37 -8.35
C GLY A 265 -12.45 0.56 -7.88
N GLY A 266 -11.76 1.04 -6.85
CA GLY A 266 -10.66 0.34 -6.19
C GLY A 266 -11.04 -1.07 -5.79
N GLY A 267 -12.21 -1.24 -5.16
CA GLY A 267 -12.77 -2.55 -4.86
C GLY A 267 -13.40 -3.19 -6.10
N LEU A 268 -14.40 -2.50 -6.66
CA LEU A 268 -15.30 -3.06 -7.66
C LEU A 268 -15.67 -2.03 -8.72
N TYR A 269 -15.59 -2.42 -9.98
CA TYR A 269 -16.02 -1.57 -11.09
C TYR A 269 -16.96 -2.33 -12.01
N ALA A 270 -18.11 -1.73 -12.33
CA ALA A 270 -19.08 -2.25 -13.27
C ALA A 270 -19.32 -1.23 -14.40
N GLU A 271 -19.17 -1.66 -15.65
CA GLU A 271 -19.52 -0.85 -16.83
C GLU A 271 -21.04 -0.62 -16.96
N ASP A 272 -21.42 0.41 -17.72
CA ASP A 272 -22.83 0.71 -18.00
C ASP A 272 -23.54 -0.52 -18.62
N GLY A 273 -24.67 -0.92 -18.04
CA GLY A 273 -25.46 -2.06 -18.48
C GLY A 273 -25.13 -3.40 -17.81
N ALA A 274 -24.07 -3.48 -17.00
CA ALA A 274 -23.76 -4.67 -16.20
C ALA A 274 -24.83 -4.92 -15.12
N VAL A 275 -25.23 -6.19 -14.95
CA VAL A 275 -26.14 -6.62 -13.88
C VAL A 275 -25.36 -7.28 -12.77
N MET A 276 -25.50 -6.77 -11.55
CA MET A 276 -24.75 -7.25 -10.40
C MET A 276 -25.63 -7.27 -9.15
N THR A 277 -25.50 -8.34 -8.37
CA THR A 277 -26.15 -8.52 -7.08
C THR A 277 -25.06 -8.74 -6.03
N VAL A 278 -24.99 -7.85 -5.05
CA VAL A 278 -24.04 -7.93 -3.93
C VAL A 278 -24.82 -8.03 -2.63
N ARG A 279 -24.50 -9.03 -1.81
CA ARG A 279 -25.19 -9.30 -0.56
C ARG A 279 -24.22 -9.74 0.54
N SER A 280 -24.52 -9.30 1.76
CA SER A 280 -23.77 -9.66 2.98
C SER A 280 -22.27 -9.48 2.79
N SER A 281 -21.83 -8.51 2.01
CA SER A 281 -20.43 -8.36 1.60
C SER A 281 -19.83 -7.05 2.09
N ILE A 282 -18.53 -7.06 2.35
CA ILE A 282 -17.74 -5.90 2.76
C ILE A 282 -17.03 -5.34 1.53
N LEU A 283 -17.28 -4.07 1.23
CA LEU A 283 -16.50 -3.25 0.32
C LEU A 283 -15.94 -2.09 1.15
N GLY A 284 -14.68 -2.18 1.56
CA GLY A 284 -14.11 -1.16 2.43
C GLY A 284 -12.60 -1.13 2.42
N ASP A 285 -12.02 -0.02 2.87
CA ASP A 285 -10.58 0.25 2.80
C ASP A 285 -10.01 0.12 1.36
N ASN A 286 -10.85 0.19 0.31
CA ASN A 286 -10.38 0.21 -1.07
C ASN A 286 -10.07 1.66 -1.48
N HIS A 287 -9.31 1.82 -2.57
CA HIS A 287 -8.87 3.14 -3.00
C HIS A 287 -8.88 3.30 -4.53
N ALA A 288 -9.28 4.46 -5.04
CA ALA A 288 -9.19 4.79 -6.46
C ALA A 288 -8.57 6.18 -6.70
N GLY A 289 -7.68 6.30 -7.69
CA GLY A 289 -6.97 7.55 -7.99
C GLY A 289 -7.86 8.68 -8.53
N GLU A 290 -9.06 8.38 -9.04
CA GLU A 290 -10.04 9.36 -9.52
C GLU A 290 -11.47 9.00 -9.06
N GLY A 291 -11.92 9.50 -7.91
CA GLY A 291 -13.33 9.45 -7.52
C GLY A 291 -13.71 8.25 -6.65
N ALA A 292 -14.53 7.33 -7.17
CA ALA A 292 -15.22 6.32 -6.34
C ALA A 292 -14.31 5.18 -5.87
N ASP A 293 -13.92 5.21 -4.60
CA ASP A 293 -12.98 4.27 -3.97
C ASP A 293 -13.46 2.82 -3.92
N ASP A 294 -14.58 2.57 -3.23
CA ASP A 294 -15.03 1.21 -2.99
C ASP A 294 -15.65 0.58 -4.23
N CYS A 295 -16.52 1.33 -4.90
CA CYS A 295 -17.06 0.88 -6.16
C CYS A 295 -17.56 1.98 -7.08
N ARG A 296 -17.53 1.69 -8.37
CA ARG A 296 -18.24 2.48 -9.37
C ARG A 296 -19.22 1.60 -10.12
N ALA A 297 -20.50 1.85 -9.91
CA ALA A 297 -21.58 1.21 -10.63
C ALA A 297 -22.66 2.24 -10.96
N ASN A 298 -22.67 2.74 -12.20
CA ASN A 298 -23.64 3.74 -12.63
C ASN A 298 -25.06 3.13 -12.71
N SER A 299 -26.07 3.97 -12.55
CA SER A 299 -27.54 3.80 -12.40
C SER A 299 -28.33 2.73 -13.21
N THR A 300 -27.67 1.79 -13.90
CA THR A 300 -28.27 0.58 -14.50
C THR A 300 -27.88 -0.72 -13.78
N VAL A 301 -27.29 -0.62 -12.58
CA VAL A 301 -27.54 -1.64 -11.55
C VAL A 301 -29.02 -1.55 -11.23
N SER A 302 -29.82 -2.27 -12.02
CA SER A 302 -31.22 -2.43 -11.71
C SER A 302 -31.25 -3.09 -10.34
N GLU A 303 -31.84 -2.41 -9.37
CA GLU A 303 -32.67 -3.07 -8.38
C GLU A 303 -33.67 -3.93 -9.17
N ILE A 304 -33.29 -5.13 -9.65
CA ILE A 304 -34.23 -6.05 -10.26
C ILE A 304 -35.08 -6.54 -9.10
N ASN A 305 -36.21 -5.86 -8.98
CA ASN A 305 -37.29 -5.99 -8.04
C ASN A 305 -37.10 -5.26 -6.72
N ALA A 306 -37.87 -4.19 -6.61
CA ALA A 306 -38.57 -3.70 -5.43
C ALA A 306 -39.40 -4.79 -4.69
N SER A 307 -38.87 -6.01 -4.53
CA SER A 307 -39.36 -7.08 -3.67
C SER A 307 -38.27 -7.79 -2.86
N ILE A 308 -36.99 -7.39 -2.92
CA ILE A 308 -35.93 -7.91 -2.03
C ILE A 308 -35.30 -6.75 -1.25
N ALA A 309 -36.09 -6.19 -0.32
CA ALA A 309 -35.56 -5.28 0.70
C ALA A 309 -34.78 -6.08 1.75
N SER A 310 -33.45 -6.19 1.61
CA SER A 310 -32.40 -6.25 2.67
C SER A 310 -31.06 -6.77 2.14
N ALA A 311 -30.20 -5.88 1.62
CA ALA A 311 -28.81 -6.21 1.30
C ALA A 311 -27.90 -5.71 2.43
N PHE A 312 -27.44 -6.65 3.24
CA PHE A 312 -26.62 -6.44 4.44
C PHE A 312 -25.16 -6.11 4.11
N ASN A 313 -24.91 -5.13 3.23
CA ASN A 313 -23.55 -4.80 2.81
C ASN A 313 -22.92 -3.76 3.75
N LEU A 314 -21.59 -3.79 3.86
CA LEU A 314 -20.81 -2.72 4.47
C LEU A 314 -20.02 -2.02 3.37
N VAL A 315 -20.29 -0.72 3.15
CA VAL A 315 -19.62 0.11 2.15
C VAL A 315 -18.99 1.33 2.83
N THR A 316 -17.66 1.46 2.79
CA THR A 316 -16.97 2.55 3.49
C THR A 316 -17.19 3.88 2.79
N SER A 317 -16.99 3.92 1.48
CA SER A 317 -17.16 5.07 0.59
C SER A 317 -18.40 4.84 -0.30
N PRO A 318 -19.57 5.42 0.07
CA PRO A 318 -20.80 5.19 -0.68
C PRO A 318 -20.84 5.89 -2.05
N SER A 319 -19.94 6.84 -2.31
CA SER A 319 -19.84 7.55 -3.58
C SER A 319 -19.49 6.59 -4.72
N GLY A 320 -20.33 6.54 -5.76
CA GLY A 320 -20.23 5.55 -6.85
C GLY A 320 -20.83 4.18 -6.55
N CYS A 321 -21.25 3.96 -5.30
CA CYS A 321 -21.87 2.75 -4.78
C CYS A 321 -23.35 2.93 -4.42
N GLU A 322 -24.04 3.94 -4.94
CA GLU A 322 -25.38 4.33 -4.47
C GLU A 322 -26.41 3.19 -4.63
N ALA A 323 -26.20 2.28 -5.58
CA ALA A 323 -27.03 1.09 -5.76
C ALA A 323 -26.86 0.03 -4.64
N LEU A 324 -25.78 0.10 -3.86
CA LEU A 324 -25.46 -0.85 -2.79
C LEU A 324 -25.82 -0.32 -1.39
N THR A 325 -26.21 0.95 -1.27
CA THR A 325 -26.49 1.63 0.01
C THR A 325 -27.95 1.51 0.45
N SER A 326 -28.57 0.35 0.25
CA SER A 326 -29.99 0.12 0.53
C SER A 326 -30.33 0.11 2.03
N LEU A 327 -31.62 -0.04 2.38
CA LEU A 327 -32.05 -0.26 3.77
C LEU A 327 -31.33 -1.51 4.32
N TYR A 328 -30.67 -1.37 5.48
CA TYR A 328 -29.80 -2.37 6.15
C TYR A 328 -28.35 -2.46 5.66
N ALA A 329 -27.91 -1.60 4.74
CA ALA A 329 -26.49 -1.40 4.50
C ALA A 329 -25.86 -0.57 5.64
N VAL A 330 -24.65 -0.93 6.04
CA VAL A 330 -23.77 -0.09 6.86
C VAL A 330 -22.95 0.76 5.89
N THR A 331 -23.04 2.09 5.99
CA THR A 331 -22.36 3.00 5.06
C THR A 331 -21.58 4.09 5.79
N GLY A 332 -20.44 4.50 5.23
CA GLY A 332 -19.63 5.56 5.82
C GLY A 332 -18.83 5.16 7.07
N GLU A 333 -18.78 3.86 7.38
CA GLU A 333 -18.05 3.32 8.53
C GLU A 333 -16.88 2.45 8.05
N ARG A 334 -15.74 2.54 8.73
CA ARG A 334 -14.61 1.64 8.48
C ARG A 334 -14.99 0.20 8.89
N PRO A 335 -14.61 -0.81 8.11
CA PRO A 335 -14.98 -2.20 8.40
C PRO A 335 -14.21 -2.80 9.59
N ARG A 336 -13.10 -2.18 10.04
CA ARG A 336 -12.30 -2.61 11.20
C ARG A 336 -11.96 -4.10 11.13
N LEU A 337 -11.27 -4.47 10.06
CA LEU A 337 -10.87 -5.85 9.81
C LEU A 337 -9.47 -6.11 10.37
N ALA A 338 -9.25 -7.34 10.81
CA ALA A 338 -7.91 -7.81 11.16
C ALA A 338 -6.99 -7.82 9.92
N PRO A 339 -5.65 -7.82 10.10
CA PRO A 339 -4.71 -8.08 9.01
C PRO A 339 -5.00 -9.42 8.33
N LEU A 340 -4.58 -9.58 7.07
CA LEU A 340 -4.77 -10.84 6.34
C LEU A 340 -3.97 -11.97 7.00
N GLY A 341 -4.62 -13.08 7.31
CA GLY A 341 -3.96 -14.27 7.85
C GLY A 341 -4.84 -15.51 7.95
N LEU A 342 -4.22 -16.65 8.24
CA LEU A 342 -4.86 -17.93 8.54
C LEU A 342 -5.39 -17.93 9.99
N TYR A 343 -6.61 -17.43 10.20
CA TYR A 343 -7.30 -17.45 11.50
C TYR A 343 -8.18 -18.71 11.62
N ASP A 344 -7.54 -19.86 11.76
CA ASP A 344 -8.16 -21.19 11.87
C ASP A 344 -8.94 -21.66 10.63
N GLY A 345 -8.54 -21.17 9.46
CA GLY A 345 -9.05 -21.63 8.17
C GLY A 345 -7.92 -22.02 7.22
N ASN A 346 -8.28 -22.69 6.12
CA ASN A 346 -7.31 -23.15 5.11
C ASN A 346 -6.86 -22.04 4.15
N THR A 347 -7.60 -20.95 4.04
CA THR A 347 -7.25 -19.78 3.21
C THR A 347 -7.20 -18.51 4.05
N PRO A 348 -6.29 -17.56 3.75
CA PRO A 348 -6.16 -16.34 4.55
C PRO A 348 -7.41 -15.46 4.49
N THR A 349 -7.87 -14.95 5.62
CA THR A 349 -9.07 -14.10 5.73
C THR A 349 -8.76 -12.79 6.45
N ARG A 350 -9.73 -11.87 6.44
CA ARG A 350 -9.72 -10.63 7.24
C ARG A 350 -10.95 -10.56 8.14
N PRO A 351 -10.96 -11.22 9.30
CA PRO A 351 -12.11 -11.24 10.20
C PRO A 351 -12.51 -9.83 10.69
N PRO A 352 -13.82 -9.56 10.90
CA PRO A 352 -14.26 -8.33 11.55
C PRO A 352 -13.88 -8.32 13.04
N MET A 353 -13.23 -7.24 13.51
CA MET A 353 -12.81 -7.07 14.90
C MET A 353 -13.93 -6.51 15.80
N ALA A 354 -13.78 -6.56 17.13
CA ALA A 354 -14.86 -6.36 18.13
C ALA A 354 -15.69 -5.09 17.99
N ALA A 355 -15.14 -4.03 17.39
CA ALA A 355 -15.81 -2.75 17.15
C ALA A 355 -16.40 -2.63 15.73
N SER A 356 -16.33 -3.67 14.91
CA SER A 356 -16.83 -3.66 13.54
C SER A 356 -18.35 -3.73 13.49
N SER A 357 -18.94 -2.85 12.69
CA SER A 357 -20.37 -2.91 12.37
C SER A 357 -20.73 -4.04 11.40
N ALA A 358 -19.76 -4.82 10.92
CA ALA A 358 -20.03 -6.04 10.17
C ALA A 358 -20.60 -7.16 11.05
N ILE A 359 -20.35 -7.10 12.36
CA ILE A 359 -20.70 -8.17 13.30
C ILE A 359 -22.21 -8.21 13.52
N GLU A 360 -22.81 -9.39 13.37
CA GLU A 360 -24.23 -9.70 13.50
C GLU A 360 -25.19 -8.82 12.66
N ASN A 361 -24.66 -8.15 11.63
CA ASN A 361 -25.43 -7.25 10.77
C ASN A 361 -25.58 -7.79 9.34
N GLY A 362 -25.18 -9.03 9.09
CA GLY A 362 -25.27 -9.79 7.84
C GLY A 362 -26.55 -10.63 7.70
N GLY A 363 -26.67 -11.28 6.54
CA GLY A 363 -27.71 -12.28 6.28
C GLY A 363 -27.12 -13.64 5.93
N CYS A 364 -27.68 -14.72 6.48
CA CYS A 364 -27.27 -16.12 6.26
C CYS A 364 -27.88 -16.78 5.01
N VAL A 365 -28.24 -15.97 4.02
CA VAL A 365 -28.92 -16.42 2.80
C VAL A 365 -28.26 -15.70 1.64
N GLY A 366 -27.86 -16.45 0.61
CA GLY A 366 -27.21 -15.91 -0.57
C GLY A 366 -28.15 -15.12 -1.48
N THR A 367 -27.60 -14.54 -2.54
CA THR A 367 -28.34 -13.86 -3.61
C THR A 367 -29.28 -14.80 -4.35
N ASP A 368 -28.93 -16.09 -4.45
CA ASP A 368 -29.75 -17.15 -5.06
C ASP A 368 -30.83 -17.73 -4.11
N SER A 369 -30.97 -17.16 -2.90
CA SER A 369 -31.84 -17.62 -1.82
C SER A 369 -31.46 -18.97 -1.19
N SER A 370 -30.28 -19.51 -1.48
CA SER A 370 -29.72 -20.65 -0.75
C SER A 370 -29.24 -20.24 0.65
N THR A 371 -29.22 -21.17 1.60
CA THR A 371 -28.62 -20.92 2.91
C THR A 371 -27.11 -20.95 2.79
N VAL A 372 -26.44 -19.99 3.43
CA VAL A 372 -24.98 -19.97 3.54
C VAL A 372 -24.65 -20.57 4.91
N ASP A 373 -24.37 -21.87 4.93
CA ASP A 373 -24.24 -22.63 6.18
C ASP A 373 -22.84 -22.51 6.83
N TYR A 374 -21.84 -22.14 6.03
CA TYR A 374 -20.44 -22.03 6.46
C TYR A 374 -19.79 -20.74 5.93
N ASP A 375 -18.81 -20.23 6.65
CA ASP A 375 -17.94 -19.14 6.23
C ASP A 375 -16.72 -19.64 5.44
N GLN A 376 -15.83 -18.74 5.03
CA GLN A 376 -14.62 -19.07 4.26
C GLN A 376 -13.71 -20.11 4.93
N ARG A 377 -13.72 -20.18 6.26
CA ARG A 377 -12.87 -21.08 7.05
C ARG A 377 -13.51 -22.45 7.24
N GLY A 378 -14.77 -22.60 6.83
CA GLY A 378 -15.59 -23.78 7.12
C GLY A 378 -16.30 -23.70 8.47
N GLU A 379 -16.30 -22.54 9.14
CA GLU A 379 -16.99 -22.34 10.42
C GLU A 379 -18.49 -22.11 10.20
N SER A 380 -19.31 -22.60 11.13
CA SER A 380 -20.77 -22.55 10.96
C SER A 380 -21.29 -21.12 11.00
N ARG A 381 -22.16 -20.79 10.05
CA ARG A 381 -23.00 -19.59 10.09
C ARG A 381 -24.30 -19.92 10.83
N SER A 382 -24.44 -19.42 12.06
CA SER A 382 -25.64 -19.66 12.86
C SER A 382 -26.09 -18.40 13.59
N GLY A 383 -27.40 -18.10 13.58
CA GLY A 383 -27.94 -16.89 14.21
C GLY A 383 -27.96 -15.68 13.27
N ASN A 384 -27.54 -14.52 13.77
CA ASN A 384 -27.36 -13.31 12.96
C ASN A 384 -25.98 -13.38 12.31
N CYS A 385 -25.91 -13.61 11.01
CA CYS A 385 -24.61 -13.72 10.34
C CYS A 385 -23.86 -12.39 10.34
N ASP A 386 -22.54 -12.46 10.23
CA ASP A 386 -21.68 -11.33 9.94
C ASP A 386 -21.71 -10.96 8.46
N ILE A 387 -21.51 -9.67 8.18
CA ILE A 387 -21.20 -9.17 6.83
C ILE A 387 -19.77 -9.58 6.48
N GLY A 388 -19.56 -10.07 5.25
CA GLY A 388 -18.25 -10.46 4.72
C GLY A 388 -18.01 -11.97 4.73
N ALA A 389 -16.79 -12.36 4.40
CA ALA A 389 -16.40 -13.77 4.20
C ALA A 389 -16.29 -14.60 5.48
N VAL A 390 -16.23 -13.95 6.63
CA VAL A 390 -15.98 -14.58 7.93
C VAL A 390 -17.18 -14.40 8.84
N GLU A 391 -17.48 -15.44 9.61
CA GLU A 391 -18.46 -15.46 10.69
C GLU A 391 -17.78 -15.60 12.05
N ARG A 392 -17.91 -14.61 12.93
CA ARG A 392 -17.41 -14.72 14.30
C ARG A 392 -18.22 -15.72 15.10
N GLN A 393 -17.53 -16.73 15.61
CA GLN A 393 -18.15 -17.75 16.47
C GLN A 393 -18.36 -17.27 17.90
N ARG A 394 -17.56 -16.28 18.35
CA ARG A 394 -17.56 -15.79 19.73
C ARG A 394 -17.29 -14.28 19.82
N PRO A 395 -17.83 -13.60 20.85
CA PRO A 395 -17.44 -12.23 21.19
C PRO A 395 -15.96 -12.17 21.61
N ALA A 396 -15.37 -10.98 21.50
CA ALA A 396 -14.01 -10.74 22.00
C ALA A 396 -13.94 -10.84 23.53
N LEU A 397 -12.79 -11.30 24.04
CA LEU A 397 -12.43 -11.28 25.44
C LEU A 397 -11.93 -9.88 25.79
N VAL A 398 -12.74 -9.11 26.53
CA VAL A 398 -12.41 -7.73 26.89
C VAL A 398 -11.75 -7.71 28.28
N VAL A 399 -10.47 -7.37 28.31
CA VAL A 399 -9.68 -7.27 29.55
C VAL A 399 -10.08 -6.01 30.30
N ASP A 400 -10.62 -6.17 31.51
CA ASP A 400 -11.09 -5.08 32.36
C ASP A 400 -10.20 -4.80 33.58
N SER A 401 -9.19 -5.65 33.80
CA SER A 401 -8.26 -5.57 34.92
C SER A 401 -6.80 -5.67 34.46
N ARG A 402 -5.96 -4.82 35.06
CA ARG A 402 -4.50 -4.78 34.86
C ARG A 402 -3.74 -5.68 35.82
N GLN A 403 -4.44 -6.50 36.60
CA GLN A 403 -3.81 -7.50 37.44
C GLN A 403 -3.28 -8.65 36.57
N ASP A 404 -2.33 -9.40 37.11
CA ASP A 404 -1.78 -10.59 36.46
C ASP A 404 -2.15 -11.84 37.27
N ALA A 405 -3.25 -12.46 36.87
CA ALA A 405 -3.81 -13.67 37.47
C ALA A 405 -4.35 -14.58 36.37
N PRO A 406 -4.21 -15.91 36.51
CA PRO A 406 -4.77 -16.86 35.55
C PRO A 406 -6.29 -16.92 35.69
N ASP A 407 -6.92 -17.49 34.68
CA ASP A 407 -8.35 -17.75 34.70
C ASP A 407 -8.74 -18.75 35.83
N ALA A 408 -9.95 -18.62 36.37
CA ALA A 408 -10.43 -19.53 37.42
C ALA A 408 -10.87 -20.89 36.84
N THR A 409 -11.52 -20.87 35.68
CA THR A 409 -12.14 -22.04 35.04
C THR A 409 -12.33 -21.79 33.55
N LEU A 410 -11.61 -22.57 32.73
CA LEU A 410 -11.68 -22.48 31.26
C LEU A 410 -13.09 -22.82 30.76
N ASP A 411 -13.93 -21.80 30.62
CA ASP A 411 -15.36 -21.89 30.31
C ASP A 411 -15.82 -20.90 29.23
N GLY A 412 -14.86 -20.23 28.58
CA GLY A 412 -15.09 -19.20 27.57
C GLY A 412 -15.29 -17.80 28.16
N SER A 413 -15.05 -17.62 29.46
CA SER A 413 -15.04 -16.33 30.14
C SER A 413 -13.73 -16.18 30.90
N CYS A 414 -12.99 -15.11 30.65
CA CYS A 414 -11.69 -14.82 31.28
C CYS A 414 -11.74 -14.44 32.77
N ALA A 415 -12.70 -14.96 33.54
CA ALA A 415 -12.97 -14.55 34.91
C ALA A 415 -12.02 -15.25 35.90
N THR A 416 -11.06 -14.48 36.43
CA THR A 416 -10.17 -14.91 37.51
C THR A 416 -10.94 -15.34 38.79
N GLY A 417 -10.21 -15.90 39.77
CA GLY A 417 -10.80 -16.29 41.06
C GLY A 417 -11.45 -15.16 41.86
N SER A 418 -11.18 -13.89 41.52
CA SER A 418 -11.81 -12.70 42.08
C SER A 418 -12.90 -12.08 41.19
N GLY A 419 -13.08 -12.59 39.97
CA GLY A 419 -14.17 -12.26 39.05
C GLY A 419 -13.82 -11.19 38.01
N GLU A 420 -12.62 -10.61 38.05
CA GLU A 420 -12.11 -9.74 36.99
C GLU A 420 -11.53 -10.51 35.80
N CYS A 421 -11.45 -9.85 34.64
CA CYS A 421 -10.78 -10.35 33.45
C CYS A 421 -9.41 -9.70 33.26
N THR A 422 -8.37 -10.49 33.41
CA THR A 422 -6.97 -10.09 33.21
C THR A 422 -6.47 -10.53 31.83
N LEU A 423 -5.37 -9.95 31.35
CA LEU A 423 -4.74 -10.38 30.10
C LEU A 423 -4.35 -11.87 30.13
N ARG A 424 -3.77 -12.33 31.24
CA ARG A 424 -3.40 -13.75 31.37
C ARG A 424 -4.61 -14.67 31.36
N ALA A 425 -5.69 -14.32 32.07
CA ALA A 425 -6.93 -15.11 32.04
C ALA A 425 -7.61 -15.11 30.66
N ALA A 426 -7.55 -14.00 29.93
CA ALA A 426 -8.05 -13.94 28.55
C ALA A 426 -7.23 -14.82 27.61
N LEU A 427 -5.91 -14.85 27.78
CA LEU A 427 -5.05 -15.71 26.98
C LEU A 427 -5.19 -17.20 27.35
N ASP A 428 -5.43 -17.52 28.63
CA ASP A 428 -5.75 -18.88 29.06
C ASP A 428 -6.98 -19.43 28.32
N GLU A 429 -8.01 -18.59 28.14
CA GLU A 429 -9.22 -18.95 27.38
C GLU A 429 -8.95 -19.07 25.88
N ALA A 430 -8.26 -18.10 25.28
CA ALA A 430 -7.92 -18.15 23.85
C ALA A 430 -7.09 -19.40 23.51
N ASN A 431 -6.09 -19.74 24.33
CA ASN A 431 -5.28 -20.95 24.11
C ASN A 431 -6.08 -22.26 24.32
N HIS A 432 -7.23 -22.21 24.99
CA HIS A 432 -8.01 -23.40 25.31
C HIS A 432 -9.06 -23.74 24.24
N VAL A 433 -9.65 -22.73 23.61
CA VAL A 433 -10.88 -22.90 22.82
C VAL A 433 -10.58 -22.75 21.33
N PRO A 434 -10.77 -23.80 20.50
CA PRO A 434 -10.50 -23.69 19.06
C PRO A 434 -11.35 -22.63 18.35
N GLY A 435 -10.78 -22.01 17.32
CA GLY A 435 -11.41 -21.04 16.42
C GLY A 435 -11.10 -19.60 16.80
N LEU A 436 -11.30 -18.66 15.86
CA LEU A 436 -10.90 -17.24 15.99
C LEU A 436 -11.14 -16.63 17.38
N ASP A 437 -10.05 -16.29 18.03
CA ASP A 437 -10.05 -15.57 19.30
C ASP A 437 -9.50 -14.15 19.15
N GLU A 438 -10.17 -13.23 19.83
CA GLU A 438 -9.80 -11.82 19.90
C GLU A 438 -9.76 -11.39 21.36
N ILE A 439 -8.63 -10.84 21.78
CA ILE A 439 -8.43 -10.20 23.08
C ILE A 439 -8.33 -8.69 22.86
N VAL A 440 -9.17 -7.94 23.57
CA VAL A 440 -9.18 -6.47 23.54
C VAL A 440 -8.70 -5.96 24.88
N LEU A 441 -7.61 -5.21 24.87
CA LEU A 441 -7.01 -4.60 26.05
C LEU A 441 -7.66 -3.25 26.35
N ALA A 442 -8.02 -3.04 27.62
CA ALA A 442 -8.30 -1.69 28.10
C ALA A 442 -7.03 -0.84 28.19
N ASP A 443 -7.16 0.47 28.03
CA ASP A 443 -6.06 1.44 28.12
C ASP A 443 -5.22 1.27 29.40
N GLY A 444 -3.96 1.70 29.35
CA GLY A 444 -2.98 1.65 30.43
C GLY A 444 -2.05 0.45 30.34
N THR A 445 -1.24 0.28 31.38
CA THR A 445 -0.20 -0.74 31.45
C THR A 445 -0.72 -2.01 32.12
N HIS A 446 -0.68 -3.12 31.40
CA HIS A 446 -0.92 -4.49 31.87
C HIS A 446 0.42 -5.09 32.28
N THR A 447 0.72 -5.07 33.58
CA THR A 447 2.02 -5.49 34.12
C THR A 447 2.02 -6.98 34.47
N LEU A 448 2.93 -7.75 33.88
CA LEU A 448 3.16 -9.15 34.22
C LEU A 448 3.96 -9.21 35.54
N SER A 449 3.34 -9.75 36.59
CA SER A 449 3.91 -9.75 37.95
C SER A 449 4.27 -11.14 38.45
N ARG A 450 3.82 -12.18 37.75
CA ARG A 450 4.08 -13.58 38.09
C ARG A 450 5.46 -13.99 37.62
N SER A 451 6.41 -14.13 38.55
CA SER A 451 7.74 -14.62 38.21
C SER A 451 7.73 -16.09 37.80
N GLY A 452 8.33 -16.39 36.66
CA GLY A 452 8.61 -17.73 36.13
C GLY A 452 9.45 -17.52 34.89
N ALA A 453 10.54 -18.26 34.72
CA ALA A 453 11.37 -18.17 33.53
C ALA A 453 11.28 -19.49 32.76
N ASP A 454 11.24 -19.41 31.43
CA ASP A 454 11.20 -20.57 30.53
C ASP A 454 10.04 -21.53 30.85
N GLU A 455 8.85 -20.98 31.09
CA GLU A 455 7.63 -21.74 31.23
C GLU A 455 6.72 -21.48 30.03
N ASP A 456 6.35 -22.53 29.29
CA ASP A 456 5.67 -22.41 27.98
C ASP A 456 4.17 -22.81 28.03
N THR A 457 3.48 -22.57 29.15
CA THR A 457 2.05 -22.92 29.37
C THR A 457 1.20 -21.74 29.88
N ASN A 458 1.67 -20.51 29.70
CA ASN A 458 1.07 -19.25 30.10
C ASN A 458 0.82 -19.11 31.62
N ALA A 459 1.39 -19.96 32.47
CA ALA A 459 1.10 -19.99 33.90
C ALA A 459 1.81 -18.88 34.72
N SER A 460 2.91 -18.32 34.20
CA SER A 460 3.83 -17.38 34.83
C SER A 460 4.80 -16.81 33.78
N GLY A 461 5.57 -15.77 34.13
CA GLY A 461 6.58 -15.21 33.24
C GLY A 461 5.96 -14.40 32.11
N ASP A 462 6.43 -14.67 30.91
CA ASP A 462 5.89 -14.19 29.65
C ASP A 462 4.44 -14.66 29.41
N LEU A 463 3.87 -14.19 28.31
CA LEU A 463 2.58 -14.65 27.80
C LEU A 463 2.83 -15.62 26.65
N ASP A 464 2.39 -16.86 26.79
CA ASP A 464 2.55 -17.88 25.76
C ASP A 464 1.31 -17.96 24.88
N VAL A 465 1.46 -17.77 23.57
CA VAL A 465 0.35 -17.81 22.59
C VAL A 465 0.41 -19.12 21.79
N THR A 466 -0.49 -20.06 22.08
CA THR A 466 -0.46 -21.41 21.50
C THR A 466 -1.46 -21.66 20.36
N ASP A 467 -2.32 -20.68 20.07
CA ASP A 467 -3.33 -20.75 18.99
C ASP A 467 -3.38 -19.43 18.18
N SER A 468 -4.16 -19.40 17.09
CA SER A 468 -4.44 -18.16 16.36
C SER A 468 -5.04 -17.11 17.29
N LEU A 469 -4.51 -15.89 17.25
CA LEU A 469 -4.91 -14.82 18.17
C LEU A 469 -4.91 -13.46 17.49
N ILE A 470 -5.93 -12.65 17.76
CA ILE A 470 -5.88 -11.21 17.59
C ILE A 470 -5.78 -10.56 18.97
N LEU A 471 -4.65 -9.91 19.27
CA LEU A 471 -4.47 -9.10 20.48
C LEU A 471 -4.44 -7.62 20.08
N SER A 472 -5.39 -6.84 20.57
CA SER A 472 -5.54 -5.43 20.20
C SER A 472 -5.60 -4.49 21.41
N GLY A 473 -4.92 -3.35 21.31
CA GLY A 473 -5.07 -2.21 22.20
C GLY A 473 -5.84 -1.06 21.56
N SER A 474 -5.92 0.06 22.28
CA SER A 474 -6.53 1.31 21.78
C SER A 474 -5.55 2.23 21.04
N GLY A 475 -4.26 1.89 21.04
CA GLY A 475 -3.17 2.68 20.50
C GLY A 475 -1.88 2.42 21.28
N ALA A 476 -0.73 2.41 20.60
CA ALA A 476 0.55 2.16 21.26
C ALA A 476 0.89 3.14 22.41
N PRO A 477 0.56 4.44 22.36
CA PRO A 477 0.75 5.34 23.51
C PRO A 477 -0.16 5.03 24.71
N ASP A 478 -1.34 4.47 24.43
CA ASP A 478 -2.41 4.35 25.39
C ASP A 478 -2.45 2.97 26.04
N THR A 479 -2.02 1.92 25.35
CA THR A 479 -2.04 0.53 25.83
C THR A 479 -0.64 -0.08 25.83
N ALA A 480 -0.22 -0.65 26.95
CA ALA A 480 1.07 -1.33 27.08
C ALA A 480 0.96 -2.68 27.79
N VAL A 481 1.70 -3.67 27.31
CA VAL A 481 2.01 -4.91 28.04
C VAL A 481 3.45 -4.81 28.52
N ASP A 482 3.63 -4.84 29.84
CA ASP A 482 4.91 -4.62 30.50
C ASP A 482 5.32 -5.86 31.28
N ALA A 483 6.45 -6.47 30.94
CA ALA A 483 6.96 -7.64 31.62
C ALA A 483 7.60 -7.35 33.00
N ASP A 484 7.74 -6.08 33.40
CA ASP A 484 8.34 -5.64 34.69
C ASP A 484 9.75 -6.23 34.96
N GLY A 485 10.48 -6.57 33.89
CA GLY A 485 11.78 -7.22 33.96
C GLY A 485 11.76 -8.67 34.45
N GLN A 486 10.61 -9.34 34.43
CA GLN A 486 10.42 -10.68 35.00
C GLN A 486 10.84 -11.80 34.04
N ASP A 487 10.44 -11.70 32.77
CA ASP A 487 10.84 -12.58 31.65
C ASP A 487 10.68 -11.78 30.34
N ARG A 488 10.40 -12.43 29.20
CA ARG A 488 9.94 -11.78 27.97
C ARG A 488 8.56 -11.15 28.16
N VAL A 489 8.11 -10.39 27.18
CA VAL A 489 6.72 -9.92 27.14
C VAL A 489 5.80 -10.98 26.56
N LEU A 490 6.16 -11.53 25.40
CA LEU A 490 5.35 -12.50 24.68
C LEU A 490 6.23 -13.57 24.01
N ASP A 491 5.78 -14.82 24.12
CA ASP A 491 6.33 -15.97 23.41
C ASP A 491 5.27 -16.67 22.55
N VAL A 492 5.65 -17.01 21.32
CA VAL A 492 4.84 -17.82 20.40
C VAL A 492 5.56 -19.16 20.17
N PRO A 493 5.19 -20.22 20.92
CA PRO A 493 5.88 -21.50 20.87
C PRO A 493 5.71 -22.25 19.53
N ALA A 494 6.60 -23.23 19.30
CA ALA A 494 6.77 -23.94 18.02
C ALA A 494 5.57 -24.80 17.56
N HIS A 495 4.55 -24.96 18.39
CA HIS A 495 3.35 -25.73 18.07
C HIS A 495 2.18 -24.85 17.63
N THR A 496 2.34 -23.53 17.73
CA THR A 496 1.34 -22.58 17.23
C THR A 496 1.34 -22.63 15.70
N VAL A 497 0.17 -22.90 15.14
CA VAL A 497 -0.11 -22.86 13.70
C VAL A 497 -1.23 -21.86 13.47
N GLY A 498 -1.23 -21.21 12.31
CA GLY A 498 -2.19 -20.15 12.01
C GLY A 498 -1.57 -18.76 12.15
N THR A 499 -2.33 -17.80 12.70
CA THR A 499 -1.96 -16.37 12.70
C THR A 499 -2.05 -15.75 14.08
N VAL A 500 -0.96 -15.09 14.50
CA VAL A 500 -0.95 -14.19 15.65
C VAL A 500 -0.82 -12.75 15.17
N SER A 501 -1.82 -11.92 15.48
CA SER A 501 -1.90 -10.52 15.10
C SER A 501 -1.86 -9.64 16.34
N LEU A 502 -0.82 -8.82 16.47
CA LEU A 502 -0.66 -7.84 17.55
C LEU A 502 -0.86 -6.43 17.00
N LEU A 503 -1.83 -5.70 17.56
CA LEU A 503 -2.33 -4.44 17.00
C LEU A 503 -2.40 -3.34 18.07
N ASP A 504 -1.97 -2.13 17.73
CA ASP A 504 -2.27 -0.90 18.50
C ASP A 504 -1.84 -0.93 19.98
N LEU A 505 -0.65 -1.45 20.28
CA LEU A 505 -0.14 -1.58 21.64
C LEU A 505 1.38 -1.48 21.75
N THR A 506 1.87 -1.25 22.97
CA THR A 506 3.30 -1.27 23.31
C THR A 506 3.69 -2.60 23.98
N LEU A 507 4.81 -3.20 23.56
CA LEU A 507 5.48 -4.31 24.24
C LEU A 507 6.77 -3.78 24.90
N THR A 508 6.87 -3.87 26.22
CA THR A 508 7.98 -3.27 26.99
C THR A 508 8.39 -4.06 28.22
N GLY A 509 9.55 -3.69 28.78
CA GLY A 509 10.02 -4.18 30.07
C GLY A 509 10.51 -5.63 30.07
N GLY A 510 10.57 -6.29 28.90
CA GLY A 510 11.12 -7.64 28.78
C GLY A 510 12.58 -7.69 29.19
N SER A 511 12.96 -8.66 30.03
CA SER A 511 14.35 -8.88 30.43
C SER A 511 14.63 -10.37 30.65
N VAL A 512 15.35 -10.99 29.72
CA VAL A 512 15.54 -12.46 29.70
C VAL A 512 17.00 -12.88 29.50
N ASP A 513 17.40 -14.01 30.12
CA ASP A 513 18.60 -14.79 29.75
C ASP A 513 18.33 -15.68 28.54
N GLY A 514 17.96 -15.04 27.43
CA GLY A 514 17.61 -15.73 26.20
C GLY A 514 17.39 -14.76 25.05
N ASN A 515 16.77 -15.25 23.98
CA ASN A 515 16.44 -14.45 22.81
C ASN A 515 15.05 -13.81 22.93
N GLY A 516 14.83 -12.70 22.22
CA GLY A 516 13.49 -12.14 22.00
C GLY A 516 12.87 -11.53 23.25
N ALA A 517 13.54 -10.59 23.91
CA ALA A 517 13.05 -10.08 25.20
C ALA A 517 11.69 -9.38 25.09
N GLY A 518 11.42 -8.65 24.02
CA GLY A 518 10.07 -8.17 23.73
C GLY A 518 9.18 -9.30 23.20
N LEU A 519 9.54 -9.81 22.03
CA LEU A 519 8.81 -10.87 21.33
C LEU A 519 9.76 -11.99 20.92
N ARG A 520 9.41 -13.23 21.27
CA ARG A 520 10.02 -14.44 20.70
C ARG A 520 8.96 -15.15 19.85
N ALA A 521 9.29 -15.40 18.58
CA ALA A 521 8.46 -16.21 17.70
C ALA A 521 9.30 -17.25 16.98
N GLY A 522 8.92 -18.50 17.20
CA GLY A 522 9.35 -19.65 16.43
C GLY A 522 10.66 -20.32 16.85
N LEU A 523 10.63 -21.65 16.80
CA LEU A 523 11.68 -22.63 17.12
C LEU A 523 11.40 -23.92 16.31
N PRO A 524 12.40 -24.79 16.04
CA PRO A 524 12.34 -25.77 14.96
C PRO A 524 11.18 -26.79 15.06
N GLY A 525 10.40 -26.94 13.98
CA GLY A 525 9.24 -27.84 13.96
C GLY A 525 8.39 -27.88 12.68
N GLY A 526 8.48 -26.87 11.80
CA GLY A 526 7.92 -26.93 10.43
C GLY A 526 6.44 -26.58 10.26
N GLY A 527 5.80 -25.90 11.22
CA GLY A 527 4.47 -25.33 11.02
C GLY A 527 4.53 -23.96 10.33
N HIS A 528 3.55 -23.66 9.47
CA HIS A 528 3.36 -22.31 8.92
C HIS A 528 2.69 -21.43 9.98
N LEU A 529 3.47 -20.53 10.58
CA LEU A 529 3.01 -19.52 11.54
C LEU A 529 3.22 -18.13 10.94
N GLN A 530 2.14 -17.37 10.84
CA GLN A 530 2.17 -15.97 10.43
C GLN A 530 2.07 -15.05 11.65
N ILE A 531 2.96 -14.06 11.74
CA ILE A 531 2.94 -13.01 12.76
C ILE A 531 2.67 -11.66 12.09
N ASN A 532 1.54 -11.03 12.41
CA ASN A 532 1.22 -9.68 11.95
C ASN A 532 1.44 -8.68 13.10
N LEU A 533 2.29 -7.69 12.87
CA LEU A 533 2.62 -6.64 13.83
C LEU A 533 2.25 -5.31 13.20
N GLN A 534 1.19 -4.66 13.67
CA GLN A 534 0.69 -3.44 13.04
C GLN A 534 0.42 -2.36 14.07
N ARG A 535 0.98 -1.16 13.84
CA ARG A 535 0.86 -0.01 14.77
C ARG A 535 1.36 -0.34 16.18
N LEU A 536 2.47 -1.10 16.24
CA LEU A 536 3.09 -1.52 17.48
C LEU A 536 4.26 -0.61 17.85
N ARG A 537 4.50 -0.50 19.16
CA ARG A 537 5.79 -0.06 19.69
C ARG A 537 6.45 -1.19 20.49
N ILE A 538 7.64 -1.62 20.08
CA ILE A 538 8.45 -2.58 20.84
C ILE A 538 9.62 -1.81 21.42
N THR A 539 9.61 -1.58 22.75
CA THR A 539 10.57 -0.66 23.38
C THR A 539 11.11 -1.11 24.72
N GLY A 540 12.35 -0.72 25.04
CA GLY A 540 12.93 -0.90 26.37
C GLY A 540 13.15 -2.37 26.76
N ASN A 541 13.19 -3.29 25.80
CA ASN A 541 13.37 -4.71 26.06
C ASN A 541 14.84 -5.11 26.00
N ALA A 542 15.21 -6.12 26.78
CA ALA A 542 16.60 -6.42 27.06
C ALA A 542 16.90 -7.94 27.05
N ALA A 543 17.51 -8.41 25.97
CA ALA A 543 18.04 -9.77 25.87
C ALA A 543 19.38 -9.86 26.62
N ASN A 544 19.30 -9.71 27.94
CA ASN A 544 20.39 -9.42 28.86
C ASN A 544 20.73 -10.62 29.74
N ALA A 545 21.83 -11.32 29.43
CA ALA A 545 22.45 -12.21 30.42
C ALA A 545 23.88 -12.66 30.12
N SER A 546 24.46 -13.33 31.11
CA SER A 546 25.87 -13.72 31.21
C SER A 546 26.45 -14.64 30.11
N SER A 547 25.66 -15.06 29.12
CA SER A 547 26.06 -15.98 28.04
C SER A 547 26.09 -15.29 26.66
N ALA A 548 27.09 -15.61 25.84
CA ALA A 548 27.40 -14.90 24.58
C ALA A 548 26.45 -15.22 23.38
N GLY A 549 25.19 -15.58 23.66
CA GLY A 549 24.27 -16.16 22.67
C GLY A 549 23.06 -15.30 22.29
N ASN A 550 22.69 -14.33 23.11
CA ASN A 550 21.34 -13.75 23.12
C ASN A 550 21.16 -12.65 22.06
N SER A 551 20.18 -12.83 21.18
CA SER A 551 19.85 -11.93 20.07
C SER A 551 18.39 -11.46 20.14
N GLY A 552 18.07 -10.37 19.44
CA GLY A 552 16.69 -9.88 19.31
C GLY A 552 16.22 -9.21 20.60
N GLY A 553 16.76 -8.03 20.91
CA GLY A 553 16.35 -7.30 22.11
C GLY A 553 14.86 -6.95 22.05
N GLY A 554 14.43 -6.39 20.93
CA GLY A 554 13.02 -6.18 20.63
C GLY A 554 12.32 -7.47 20.20
N ALA A 555 12.75 -8.06 19.08
CA ALA A 555 12.13 -9.26 18.53
C ALA A 555 13.16 -10.30 18.05
N TYR A 556 12.86 -11.57 18.27
CA TYR A 556 13.59 -12.71 17.73
C TYR A 556 12.65 -13.63 16.96
N LEU A 557 12.95 -13.84 15.67
CA LEU A 557 12.09 -14.53 14.70
C LEU A 557 12.82 -15.72 14.06
N ARG A 558 12.15 -16.87 13.93
CA ARG A 558 12.68 -18.08 13.27
C ARG A 558 11.55 -19.00 12.79
N TYR A 559 11.60 -19.56 11.57
CA TYR A 559 10.54 -20.44 11.00
C TYR A 559 9.14 -19.80 10.97
N VAL A 560 9.06 -18.51 10.66
CA VAL A 560 7.82 -17.73 10.69
C VAL A 560 7.75 -16.76 9.52
N ASP A 561 6.54 -16.53 9.03
CA ASP A 561 6.26 -15.42 8.11
C ASP A 561 5.84 -14.21 8.95
N VAL A 562 6.54 -13.09 8.83
CA VAL A 562 6.26 -11.89 9.62
C VAL A 562 5.95 -10.73 8.72
N ARG A 563 4.85 -10.04 9.03
CA ARG A 563 4.48 -8.78 8.40
C ARG A 563 4.43 -7.70 9.47
N MET A 564 5.37 -6.78 9.42
CA MET A 564 5.43 -5.63 10.31
C MET A 564 5.16 -4.34 9.54
N VAL A 565 4.09 -3.66 9.92
CA VAL A 565 3.59 -2.48 9.22
C VAL A 565 3.39 -1.35 10.22
N GLU A 566 3.73 -0.12 9.85
CA GLU A 566 3.37 1.06 10.63
C GLU A 566 3.88 1.01 12.10
N SER A 567 5.03 0.40 12.35
CA SER A 567 5.50 0.07 13.70
C SER A 567 6.84 0.72 14.06
N LEU A 568 7.07 0.91 15.36
CA LEU A 568 8.29 1.48 15.94
C LEU A 568 9.01 0.44 16.81
N ILE A 569 10.29 0.22 16.53
CA ILE A 569 11.18 -0.58 17.37
C ILE A 569 12.29 0.33 17.89
N ASP A 570 12.27 0.63 19.18
CA ASP A 570 13.20 1.59 19.78
C ASP A 570 13.73 1.23 21.17
N ALA A 571 14.95 1.66 21.50
CA ALA A 571 15.54 1.51 22.83
C ALA A 571 15.62 0.06 23.34
N ASN A 572 15.71 -0.92 22.44
CA ASN A 572 15.91 -2.32 22.81
C ASN A 572 17.39 -2.69 22.82
N THR A 573 17.77 -3.65 23.66
CA THR A 573 19.17 -4.06 23.86
C THR A 573 19.35 -5.56 23.72
N ALA A 574 20.41 -5.98 23.03
CA ALA A 574 20.82 -7.37 22.90
C ALA A 574 22.33 -7.53 23.10
N ILE A 575 22.75 -8.71 23.55
CA ILE A 575 24.18 -8.97 23.73
C ILE A 575 24.84 -9.33 22.41
N ARG A 576 24.22 -10.17 21.57
CA ARG A 576 24.85 -10.68 20.36
C ARG A 576 24.44 -9.86 19.14
N LYS A 577 23.22 -10.04 18.64
CA LYS A 577 22.82 -9.42 17.37
C LYS A 577 21.36 -8.95 17.39
N GLY A 578 21.05 -7.97 16.54
CA GLY A 578 19.69 -7.49 16.37
C GLY A 578 19.17 -6.87 17.66
N GLY A 579 19.76 -5.74 18.06
CA GLY A 579 19.28 -4.99 19.24
C GLY A 579 17.78 -4.73 19.13
N GLY A 580 17.34 -4.31 17.94
CA GLY A 580 15.93 -4.24 17.55
C GLY A 580 15.38 -5.61 17.16
N VAL A 581 15.76 -6.12 15.97
CA VAL A 581 15.19 -7.34 15.38
C VAL A 581 16.28 -8.32 14.98
N HIS A 582 16.10 -9.58 15.35
CA HIS A 582 16.91 -10.69 14.86
C HIS A 582 16.06 -11.66 14.04
N ILE A 583 16.55 -11.98 12.84
CA ILE A 583 15.94 -12.88 11.87
C ILE A 583 16.86 -14.09 11.69
N GLY A 584 16.42 -15.23 12.23
CA GLY A 584 17.07 -16.53 12.08
C GLY A 584 16.49 -17.35 10.92
N ASP A 585 16.79 -18.65 10.92
CA ASP A 585 16.43 -19.64 9.89
C ASP A 585 14.97 -19.57 9.39
N GLU A 586 14.79 -19.69 8.07
CA GLU A 586 13.50 -19.83 7.37
C GLU A 586 12.45 -18.79 7.79
N VAL A 587 12.84 -17.51 7.79
CA VAL A 587 11.93 -16.39 8.01
C VAL A 587 11.77 -15.59 6.73
N ALA A 588 10.51 -15.31 6.38
CA ALA A 588 10.16 -14.25 5.45
C ALA A 588 9.61 -13.06 6.24
N LEU A 589 10.38 -11.96 6.31
CA LEU A 589 9.91 -10.71 6.94
C LEU A 589 9.60 -9.67 5.87
N GLU A 590 8.38 -9.12 5.89
CA GLU A 590 8.01 -7.86 5.26
C GLU A 590 8.02 -6.77 6.34
N LEU A 591 8.90 -5.78 6.19
CA LEU A 591 8.91 -4.56 7.02
C LEU A 591 8.54 -3.37 6.15
N ARG A 592 7.44 -2.69 6.50
CA ARG A 592 6.89 -1.58 5.73
C ARG A 592 6.44 -0.42 6.61
N ASP A 593 6.60 0.81 6.13
CA ASP A 593 6.11 2.03 6.81
C ASP A 593 6.58 2.11 8.28
N SER A 594 7.77 1.58 8.57
CA SER A 594 8.19 1.28 9.95
C SER A 594 9.57 1.85 10.27
N ILE A 595 9.79 2.12 11.56
CA ILE A 595 11.01 2.76 12.07
C ILE A 595 11.72 1.82 13.04
N VAL A 596 13.02 1.61 12.82
CA VAL A 596 13.91 0.87 13.74
C VAL A 596 15.02 1.82 14.18
N THR A 597 14.96 2.33 15.41
CA THR A 597 15.88 3.38 15.87
C THR A 597 16.35 3.24 17.30
N GLY A 598 17.59 3.65 17.60
CA GLY A 598 18.06 3.73 18.98
C GLY A 598 18.18 2.38 19.69
N ASN A 599 18.29 1.28 18.94
CA ASN A 599 18.51 -0.06 19.51
C ASN A 599 20.01 -0.37 19.60
N GLU A 600 20.41 -1.20 20.57
CA GLU A 600 21.82 -1.52 20.84
C GLU A 600 22.08 -3.04 20.82
N ALA A 601 23.15 -3.45 20.16
CA ALA A 601 23.70 -4.80 20.21
C ALA A 601 25.21 -4.76 20.54
N ASN A 602 25.67 -5.53 21.53
CA ASN A 602 27.11 -5.52 21.88
C ASN A 602 28.02 -6.13 20.80
N TYR A 603 27.50 -6.87 19.82
CA TYR A 603 28.26 -7.37 18.66
C TYR A 603 27.78 -6.77 17.32
N LEU A 604 26.82 -7.36 16.59
CA LEU A 604 26.53 -6.95 15.20
C LEU A 604 25.06 -6.61 14.98
N GLY A 605 24.78 -5.71 14.02
CA GLY A 605 23.41 -5.29 13.69
C GLY A 605 22.66 -4.71 14.88
N GLY A 606 22.97 -3.46 15.26
CA GLY A 606 22.27 -2.78 16.35
C GLY A 606 20.77 -2.68 16.09
N GLY A 607 20.38 -2.43 14.83
CA GLY A 607 18.99 -2.37 14.39
C GLY A 607 18.46 -3.75 14.03
N VAL A 608 18.82 -4.23 12.83
CA VAL A 608 18.33 -5.50 12.28
C VAL A 608 19.49 -6.43 11.90
N ALA A 609 19.37 -7.70 12.26
CA ALA A 609 20.31 -8.76 11.88
C ALA A 609 19.58 -9.92 11.18
N VAL A 610 20.09 -10.36 10.03
CA VAL A 610 19.53 -11.44 9.20
C VAL A 610 20.57 -12.54 8.98
N GLU A 611 20.22 -13.79 9.27
CA GLU A 611 21.14 -14.94 9.20
C GLU A 611 20.53 -16.20 8.56
N SER A 612 21.39 -17.21 8.38
CA SER A 612 21.03 -18.61 8.08
C SER A 612 20.25 -18.86 6.79
N GLY A 613 20.52 -18.10 5.73
CA GLY A 613 19.87 -18.30 4.43
C GLY A 613 18.43 -17.81 4.39
N SER A 614 17.96 -17.14 5.45
CA SER A 614 16.67 -16.47 5.46
C SER A 614 16.66 -15.29 4.50
N SER A 615 15.50 -15.06 3.88
CA SER A 615 15.28 -13.92 2.99
C SER A 615 14.40 -12.92 3.71
N ALA A 616 14.93 -11.74 4.01
CA ALA A 616 14.13 -10.66 4.56
C ALA A 616 13.86 -9.63 3.46
N VAL A 617 12.59 -9.32 3.18
CA VAL A 617 12.21 -8.21 2.31
C VAL A 617 12.00 -6.98 3.20
N LEU A 618 13.11 -6.34 3.57
CA LEU A 618 13.10 -5.13 4.38
C LEU A 618 13.17 -3.90 3.48
N GLY A 619 12.07 -3.37 3.00
CA GLY A 619 12.19 -2.13 2.23
C GLY A 619 11.01 -1.81 1.37
N GLU A 620 9.91 -1.44 1.98
CA GLU A 620 8.93 -0.55 1.36
C GLU A 620 8.77 0.58 2.40
N HIS A 621 9.52 1.69 2.24
CA HIS A 621 9.34 2.88 3.09
C HIS A 621 9.71 2.63 4.56
N ILE A 622 10.97 2.31 4.84
CA ILE A 622 11.45 2.12 6.23
C ILE A 622 12.54 3.12 6.61
N THR A 623 12.70 3.36 7.91
CA THR A 623 13.81 4.15 8.46
C THR A 623 14.55 3.33 9.50
N VAL A 624 15.79 2.94 9.19
CA VAL A 624 16.70 2.25 10.14
C VAL A 624 17.83 3.22 10.50
N ALA A 625 17.77 3.81 11.69
CA ALA A 625 18.67 4.90 12.06
C ALA A 625 19.14 4.87 13.52
N ASP A 626 20.33 5.40 13.79
CA ASP A 626 20.86 5.59 15.14
C ASP A 626 20.85 4.34 16.03
N ASN A 627 20.96 3.15 15.42
CA ASN A 627 21.18 1.93 16.15
C ASN A 627 22.70 1.70 16.37
N ALA A 628 23.05 1.08 17.49
CA ALA A 628 24.44 0.88 17.90
C ALA A 628 24.81 -0.61 17.87
N GLY A 629 25.81 -0.96 17.04
CA GLY A 629 26.51 -2.25 17.07
C GLY A 629 28.01 -2.05 17.38
N SER A 630 28.76 -3.13 17.61
CA SER A 630 30.22 -3.05 17.86
C SER A 630 31.03 -2.40 16.73
N SER A 631 30.53 -2.47 15.48
CA SER A 631 31.08 -1.75 14.33
C SER A 631 30.22 -0.56 13.87
N GLY A 632 29.18 -0.19 14.62
CA GLY A 632 28.22 0.88 14.27
C GLY A 632 27.12 0.48 13.28
N GLU A 633 27.04 -0.79 12.89
CA GLU A 633 26.12 -1.28 11.85
C GLU A 633 24.64 -1.11 12.22
N GLN A 634 23.86 -0.57 11.28
CA GLN A 634 22.41 -0.52 11.33
C GLN A 634 21.81 -1.88 10.92
N LEU A 635 22.33 -2.44 9.83
CA LEU A 635 21.91 -3.70 9.24
C LEU A 635 23.08 -4.69 9.19
N HIS A 636 22.83 -5.93 9.59
CA HIS A 636 23.78 -7.03 9.47
C HIS A 636 23.16 -8.18 8.67
N VAL A 637 23.84 -8.66 7.62
CA VAL A 637 23.36 -9.74 6.74
C VAL A 637 24.41 -10.82 6.56
N HIS A 638 24.06 -12.06 6.89
CA HIS A 638 24.98 -13.18 7.02
C HIS A 638 24.51 -14.42 6.22
N LEU A 639 25.43 -15.31 5.80
CA LEU A 639 25.14 -16.65 5.25
C LEU A 639 24.09 -16.72 4.11
N ALA A 640 24.40 -16.20 2.93
CA ALA A 640 23.52 -16.23 1.75
C ALA A 640 22.11 -15.61 1.95
N SER A 641 21.86 -14.96 3.09
CA SER A 641 20.66 -14.16 3.34
C SER A 641 20.67 -12.90 2.49
N THR A 642 19.48 -12.40 2.18
CA THR A 642 19.28 -11.20 1.37
C THR A 642 18.37 -10.22 2.09
N ILE A 643 18.67 -8.93 1.97
CA ILE A 643 17.76 -7.81 2.23
C ILE A 643 17.46 -7.11 0.91
N GLN A 644 16.20 -6.77 0.64
CA GLN A 644 15.80 -5.91 -0.48
C GLN A 644 15.33 -4.55 0.04
N LEU A 645 15.97 -3.45 -0.38
CA LEU A 645 15.62 -2.08 0.03
C LEU A 645 14.91 -1.33 -1.11
N HIS A 646 13.75 -0.73 -0.84
CA HIS A 646 13.06 0.21 -1.72
C HIS A 646 12.54 1.40 -0.93
N ASN A 647 12.73 2.59 -1.48
CA ASN A 647 12.31 3.86 -0.87
C ASN A 647 12.63 4.03 0.63
N SER A 648 13.83 3.61 1.06
CA SER A 648 14.14 3.44 2.48
C SER A 648 15.38 4.22 2.93
N ILE A 649 15.41 4.63 4.21
CA ILE A 649 16.55 5.27 4.85
C ILE A 649 17.33 4.27 5.70
N VAL A 650 18.65 4.22 5.53
CA VAL A 650 19.59 3.58 6.46
C VAL A 650 20.67 4.57 6.88
N SER A 651 20.67 5.01 8.14
CA SER A 651 21.54 6.10 8.61
C SER A 651 22.06 5.95 10.04
N GLY A 652 22.98 6.82 10.47
CA GLY A 652 23.46 6.89 11.86
C GLY A 652 24.87 6.33 12.09
N SER A 653 25.57 5.85 11.05
CA SER A 653 26.94 5.36 11.19
C SER A 653 27.80 5.51 9.93
N ALA A 654 29.13 5.39 10.08
CA ALA A 654 30.05 5.38 8.95
C ALA A 654 29.96 4.08 8.12
N ASN A 655 29.59 2.97 8.75
CA ASN A 655 29.37 1.67 8.11
C ASN A 655 27.96 1.18 8.45
N ASN A 656 26.98 1.58 7.64
CA ASN A 656 25.58 1.34 7.93
C ASN A 656 25.18 -0.12 7.76
N CYS A 657 25.86 -0.86 6.87
CA CYS A 657 25.55 -2.26 6.65
C CYS A 657 26.79 -3.16 6.67
N ASP A 658 26.68 -4.34 7.27
CA ASP A 658 27.68 -5.41 7.14
C ASP A 658 27.13 -6.59 6.34
N THR A 659 27.75 -6.83 5.20
CA THR A 659 27.51 -7.97 4.29
C THR A 659 28.77 -8.84 4.12
N SER A 660 29.85 -8.55 4.85
CA SER A 660 31.18 -9.12 4.64
C SER A 660 31.27 -10.63 4.83
N SER A 661 30.25 -11.22 5.46
CA SER A 661 30.15 -12.64 5.78
C SER A 661 29.23 -13.42 4.82
N GLY A 662 29.04 -12.91 3.59
CA GLY A 662 28.36 -13.61 2.51
C GLY A 662 26.85 -13.38 2.41
N GLY A 663 26.32 -12.37 3.11
CA GLY A 663 24.97 -11.86 2.86
C GLY A 663 24.93 -10.84 1.70
N SER A 664 23.75 -10.48 1.25
CA SER A 664 23.55 -9.50 0.17
C SER A 664 22.49 -8.46 0.53
N ILE A 665 22.68 -7.24 0.06
CA ILE A 665 21.65 -6.19 0.05
C ILE A 665 21.39 -5.84 -1.41
N VAL A 666 20.13 -5.88 -1.81
CA VAL A 666 19.66 -5.57 -3.16
C VAL A 666 18.90 -4.25 -3.08
N SER A 667 19.35 -3.25 -3.82
CA SER A 667 18.59 -2.01 -3.97
C SER A 667 17.57 -2.17 -5.09
N LEU A 668 16.32 -1.83 -4.81
CA LEU A 668 15.24 -1.73 -5.78
C LEU A 668 14.98 -0.27 -6.21
N GLY A 669 15.79 0.67 -5.70
CA GLY A 669 15.71 2.10 -6.02
C GLY A 669 15.19 2.96 -4.88
N TYR A 670 15.40 4.26 -5.02
CA TYR A 670 14.87 5.31 -4.14
C TYR A 670 15.38 5.26 -2.69
N ASN A 671 16.54 4.65 -2.40
CA ASN A 671 17.04 4.52 -1.02
C ASN A 671 18.01 5.63 -0.63
N SER A 672 18.02 6.04 0.64
CA SER A 672 19.00 6.98 1.19
C SER A 672 19.89 6.33 2.24
N VAL A 673 21.20 6.32 1.99
CA VAL A 673 22.20 5.72 2.89
C VAL A 673 23.31 6.72 3.18
N SER A 674 23.50 7.09 4.45
CA SER A 674 24.52 8.08 4.86
C SER A 674 25.95 7.55 4.96
N GLY A 675 26.12 6.23 5.05
CA GLY A 675 27.40 5.56 5.20
C GLY A 675 27.69 4.51 4.12
N SER A 676 28.68 3.66 4.41
CA SER A 676 29.12 2.59 3.51
C SER A 676 28.48 1.23 3.84
N GLY A 677 28.74 0.22 2.99
CA GLY A 677 28.42 -1.19 3.27
C GLY A 677 27.10 -1.73 2.72
N CYS A 678 26.13 -0.86 2.41
CA CYS A 678 24.80 -1.29 1.94
C CYS A 678 24.70 -1.57 0.45
N GLY A 679 25.67 -1.12 -0.37
CA GLY A 679 25.71 -1.46 -1.80
C GLY A 679 24.59 -0.85 -2.67
N VAL A 680 23.94 0.22 -2.23
CA VAL A 680 22.93 0.96 -3.02
C VAL A 680 23.60 1.74 -4.17
N GLY A 681 22.85 2.00 -5.25
CA GLY A 681 23.37 2.65 -6.46
C GLY A 681 22.52 2.47 -7.73
N THR A 682 21.26 2.03 -7.55
CA THR A 682 20.24 1.99 -8.59
C THR A 682 19.59 3.37 -8.76
N SER A 683 18.65 3.50 -9.71
CA SER A 683 17.97 4.78 -9.97
C SER A 683 17.23 5.28 -8.72
N GLY A 684 17.32 6.58 -8.45
CA GLY A 684 16.70 7.20 -7.26
C GLY A 684 17.48 7.04 -5.95
N ASP A 685 18.54 6.23 -5.91
CA ASP A 685 19.32 6.04 -4.67
C ASP A 685 20.25 7.24 -4.37
N PHE A 686 20.31 7.62 -3.09
CA PHE A 686 21.26 8.55 -2.50
C PHE A 686 22.29 7.78 -1.65
N GLN A 687 23.56 7.84 -2.06
CA GLN A 687 24.65 7.14 -1.37
C GLN A 687 25.65 8.11 -0.75
N ASN A 688 26.00 7.87 0.51
CA ASN A 688 26.81 8.75 1.37
C ASN A 688 26.17 10.13 1.55
N THR A 689 24.84 10.18 1.59
CA THR A 689 24.06 11.40 1.82
C THR A 689 23.42 11.32 3.20
N ASP A 690 23.64 12.35 4.02
CA ASP A 690 22.95 12.43 5.31
C ASP A 690 21.47 12.78 5.06
N PRO A 691 20.51 11.94 5.50
CA PRO A 691 19.09 12.26 5.41
C PRO A 691 18.65 13.43 6.32
N GLU A 692 19.53 13.96 7.17
CA GLU A 692 19.23 15.06 8.11
C GLU A 692 18.06 14.76 9.04
N LEU A 693 17.98 13.52 9.54
CA LEU A 693 16.90 13.10 10.43
C LEU A 693 16.87 13.87 11.74
N GLY A 694 15.71 14.41 12.09
CA GLY A 694 15.42 15.01 13.38
C GLY A 694 15.42 14.01 14.55
N PRO A 695 15.21 14.51 15.78
CA PRO A 695 15.03 13.65 16.96
C PRO A 695 13.75 12.80 16.82
N LEU A 696 13.71 11.68 17.54
CA LEU A 696 12.49 10.88 17.68
C LEU A 696 11.43 11.68 18.46
N SER A 697 10.32 12.02 17.82
CA SER A 697 9.27 12.88 18.39
C SER A 697 7.86 12.41 18.00
N SER A 698 6.87 12.69 18.84
CA SER A 698 5.46 12.32 18.63
C SER A 698 4.62 13.54 18.18
N ASP A 699 5.21 14.45 17.42
CA ASP A 699 4.59 15.73 17.05
C ASP A 699 3.43 15.53 16.06
N GLY A 700 2.26 15.12 16.58
CA GLY A 700 1.04 14.90 15.81
C GLY A 700 0.82 13.46 15.31
N THR A 701 1.75 12.55 15.57
CA THR A 701 1.67 11.14 15.17
C THR A 701 1.36 10.21 16.35
N PRO A 702 0.59 9.11 16.15
CA PRO A 702 0.34 8.12 17.20
C PRO A 702 1.57 7.36 17.67
N LEU A 703 2.60 7.21 16.82
CA LEU A 703 3.91 6.68 17.21
C LEU A 703 4.97 7.76 17.03
N PRO A 704 6.00 7.83 17.90
CA PRO A 704 7.13 8.71 17.67
C PRO A 704 7.81 8.40 16.33
N VAL A 705 8.10 9.44 15.55
CA VAL A 705 8.72 9.37 14.22
C VAL A 705 10.03 10.14 14.15
N ARG A 706 10.81 9.89 13.10
CA ARG A 706 12.02 10.64 12.77
C ARG A 706 11.86 11.32 11.41
N GLU A 707 11.42 12.57 11.44
CA GLU A 707 11.23 13.35 10.22
C GLU A 707 12.59 13.84 9.66
N PRO A 708 12.81 13.78 8.34
CA PRO A 708 13.90 14.50 7.71
C PRO A 708 13.76 16.01 7.91
N ALA A 709 14.86 16.75 8.05
CA ALA A 709 14.83 18.21 8.10
C ALA A 709 14.24 18.79 6.80
N ALA A 710 13.64 19.99 6.87
CA ALA A 710 13.06 20.69 5.70
C ALA A 710 14.07 20.99 4.59
N THR A 711 15.35 20.93 4.90
CA THR A 711 16.48 21.13 3.98
C THR A 711 17.00 19.85 3.36
N SER A 712 16.45 18.69 3.74
CA SER A 712 16.98 17.41 3.32
C SER A 712 16.77 17.16 1.83
N ASP A 713 17.82 16.65 1.17
CA ASP A 713 17.80 16.33 -0.26
C ASP A 713 16.93 15.11 -0.60
N ILE A 714 16.40 14.41 0.40
CA ILE A 714 15.59 13.20 0.20
C ILE A 714 14.09 13.48 0.11
N LEU A 715 13.70 14.74 0.34
CA LEU A 715 12.31 15.17 0.31
C LEU A 715 11.79 15.14 -1.13
N ASP A 716 10.66 14.49 -1.35
CA ASP A 716 10.00 14.32 -2.65
C ASP A 716 10.80 13.58 -3.75
N TYR A 717 11.88 12.90 -3.38
CA TYR A 717 12.75 12.17 -4.31
C TYR A 717 12.51 10.67 -4.36
N GLY A 718 11.67 10.16 -3.48
CA GLY A 718 11.21 8.78 -3.38
C GLY A 718 10.07 8.44 -4.33
N THR A 719 9.43 7.30 -4.07
CA THR A 719 8.32 6.77 -4.88
C THR A 719 7.11 6.44 -4.04
N CYS A 720 5.92 6.78 -4.56
CA CYS A 720 4.62 6.51 -3.94
C CYS A 720 4.02 5.17 -4.37
N GLU A 721 4.80 4.39 -5.10
CA GLU A 721 4.53 2.98 -5.35
C GLU A 721 5.49 2.13 -4.51
N ASP A 722 5.08 0.92 -4.16
CA ASP A 722 6.00 -0.07 -3.65
C ASP A 722 6.92 -0.65 -4.75
N ALA A 723 7.81 -1.56 -4.39
CA ALA A 723 8.76 -2.14 -5.35
C ALA A 723 8.06 -2.95 -6.47
N ALA A 724 6.82 -3.34 -6.22
CA ALA A 724 5.93 -4.03 -7.13
C ALA A 724 5.15 -3.06 -8.04
N GLY A 725 5.30 -1.75 -7.87
CA GLY A 725 4.57 -0.73 -8.63
C GLY A 725 3.10 -0.64 -8.21
N ARG A 726 2.73 -1.05 -6.99
CA ARG A 726 1.40 -0.81 -6.40
C ARG A 726 1.45 0.56 -5.73
N PRO A 727 0.48 1.46 -5.99
CA PRO A 727 0.29 2.64 -5.16
C PRO A 727 0.15 2.21 -3.71
N LEU A 728 0.80 2.96 -2.83
CA LEU A 728 0.78 2.64 -1.40
C LEU A 728 -0.61 2.96 -0.85
N PRO A 729 -1.20 2.07 -0.02
CA PRO A 729 -2.45 2.38 0.64
C PRO A 729 -2.26 3.59 1.56
N ALA A 730 -3.32 4.37 1.77
CA ALA A 730 -3.34 5.41 2.80
C ALA A 730 -2.96 4.80 4.16
N LEU A 731 -2.07 5.45 4.91
CA LEU A 731 -1.68 4.98 6.25
C LEU A 731 -2.92 4.94 7.15
N SER A 732 -3.07 3.84 7.89
CA SER A 732 -4.28 3.57 8.67
C SER A 732 -4.44 4.44 9.93
N PHE A 733 -3.46 5.31 10.21
CA PHE A 733 -3.36 6.14 11.42
C PHE A 733 -4.27 7.36 11.50
N GLY A 734 -5.05 7.70 10.47
CA GLY A 734 -5.71 9.02 10.45
C GLY A 734 -4.72 10.20 10.43
N ALA A 735 -3.41 9.93 10.41
CA ALA A 735 -2.40 10.79 9.83
C ALA A 735 -2.20 10.29 8.39
N VAL A 736 -2.47 11.18 7.46
CA VAL A 736 -2.46 11.00 6.02
C VAL A 736 -1.00 10.82 5.54
N ARG A 737 -0.73 9.92 4.58
CA ARG A 737 0.43 10.07 3.68
C ARG A 737 0.10 11.30 2.84
N ALA A 738 0.51 12.51 3.22
CA ALA A 738 -0.06 13.74 2.66
C ALA A 738 0.45 14.11 1.25
N GLN A 739 0.62 13.11 0.38
CA GLN A 739 0.27 13.30 -1.03
C GLN A 739 -1.20 13.01 -1.31
N ASP A 740 -1.91 12.38 -0.38
CA ASP A 740 -3.34 12.29 -0.42
C ASP A 740 -3.92 13.69 -0.21
N THR A 741 -4.47 14.26 -1.28
CA THR A 741 -5.59 15.20 -1.14
C THR A 741 -6.61 14.65 -0.14
N ALA A 742 -7.52 15.46 0.41
CA ALA A 742 -8.57 15.02 1.35
C ALA A 742 -9.43 13.80 0.88
N THR A 743 -9.21 13.30 -0.34
CA THR A 743 -9.75 12.08 -0.94
C THR A 743 -8.78 10.89 -1.05
N GLY A 744 -7.59 10.89 -0.42
CA GLY A 744 -6.75 9.68 -0.37
C GLY A 744 -5.93 9.39 -1.63
N VAL A 745 -5.74 10.35 -2.55
CA VAL A 745 -5.15 10.11 -3.88
C VAL A 745 -3.66 10.49 -3.92
N PRO A 746 -2.72 9.55 -4.14
CA PRO A 746 -1.42 9.87 -4.73
C PRO A 746 -1.68 10.34 -6.17
N SER A 747 -1.11 11.46 -6.61
CA SER A 747 -1.28 11.89 -8.01
C SER A 747 -0.79 10.79 -8.95
N THR A 748 -1.72 10.12 -9.64
CA THR A 748 -1.43 9.04 -10.60
C THR A 748 -1.22 9.56 -12.02
N THR A 749 -1.27 10.87 -12.24
CA THR A 749 -0.84 11.43 -13.51
C THR A 749 0.69 11.41 -13.55
N LEU A 750 1.23 10.51 -14.38
CA LEU A 750 2.64 10.40 -14.80
C LEU A 750 3.26 11.70 -15.39
N THR A 751 2.60 12.84 -15.20
CA THR A 751 2.98 14.18 -15.65
C THR A 751 3.28 15.13 -14.49
N ASP A 752 3.05 14.71 -13.25
CA ASP A 752 3.24 15.58 -12.08
C ASP A 752 4.68 15.41 -11.59
N GLU A 753 5.36 16.55 -11.46
CA GLU A 753 6.80 16.70 -11.25
C GLU A 753 7.26 16.37 -9.82
N TYR A 754 6.54 15.55 -9.04
CA TYR A 754 6.76 15.44 -7.58
C TYR A 754 6.62 14.00 -7.05
N GLY A 755 7.63 13.49 -6.33
CA GLY A 755 7.67 12.15 -5.72
C GLY A 755 7.37 12.13 -4.22
N CYS A 756 7.27 10.94 -3.62
CA CYS A 756 7.17 10.76 -2.15
C CYS A 756 8.51 11.02 -1.47
N ASP A 757 8.56 11.20 -0.16
CA ASP A 757 9.81 11.20 0.59
C ASP A 757 10.46 9.80 0.58
N ILE A 758 11.79 9.79 0.70
CA ILE A 758 12.50 8.54 1.01
C ILE A 758 12.41 8.27 2.50
N GLY A 759 11.98 7.06 2.88
CA GLY A 759 11.92 6.61 4.28
C GLY A 759 10.51 6.25 4.75
N ALA A 760 10.37 6.03 6.05
CA ALA A 760 9.10 5.62 6.67
C ALA A 760 8.08 6.73 6.87
N VAL A 761 8.44 7.99 6.60
CA VAL A 761 7.64 9.16 6.95
C VAL A 761 7.66 10.13 5.79
N GLU A 762 6.49 10.69 5.50
CA GLU A 762 6.31 11.81 4.58
C GLU A 762 6.27 13.11 5.37
N ARG A 763 7.26 13.99 5.17
CA ARG A 763 7.32 15.31 5.78
C ARG A 763 6.25 16.19 5.13
N GLN A 764 5.31 16.59 5.98
CA GLN A 764 4.18 17.42 5.61
C GLN A 764 4.61 18.87 5.32
N GLN A 765 4.24 19.46 4.18
CA GLN A 765 4.64 20.83 3.79
C GLN A 765 3.46 21.68 3.28
N LEU A 766 3.61 22.99 3.31
CA LEU A 766 2.74 23.88 2.54
C LEU A 766 3.40 24.14 1.19
N ARG A 767 2.73 23.74 0.10
CA ARG A 767 3.24 23.90 -1.26
C ARG A 767 2.53 25.03 -1.99
N ALA A 768 3.26 25.63 -2.94
CA ALA A 768 2.73 26.60 -3.88
C ALA A 768 3.14 26.25 -5.31
N GLN A 769 2.18 26.35 -6.23
CA GLN A 769 2.42 26.24 -7.66
C GLN A 769 1.66 27.34 -8.41
N ALA A 770 1.99 27.56 -9.69
CA ALA A 770 1.22 28.46 -10.53
C ALA A 770 -0.20 27.89 -10.69
N GLY A 771 -1.20 28.74 -10.48
CA GLY A 771 -2.59 28.37 -10.69
C GLY A 771 -2.87 28.09 -12.16
N SER A 772 -3.84 27.21 -12.44
CA SER A 772 -4.20 26.78 -13.79
C SER A 772 -4.70 27.92 -14.71
N ALA A 773 -5.16 29.03 -14.10
CA ALA A 773 -5.58 30.26 -14.77
C ALA A 773 -4.65 31.44 -14.46
N SER A 774 -3.39 31.19 -14.06
CA SER A 774 -2.43 32.26 -13.83
C SER A 774 -2.31 33.18 -15.06
N PRO A 775 -2.41 34.51 -14.89
CA PRO A 775 -2.32 35.44 -15.99
C PRO A 775 -1.02 35.25 -16.78
N GLY A 776 -1.09 35.37 -18.11
CA GLY A 776 0.07 35.50 -18.99
C GLY A 776 0.45 36.96 -19.23
N ASP A 777 1.58 37.21 -19.91
CA ASP A 777 2.09 38.56 -20.22
C ASP A 777 0.99 39.48 -20.78
N ASN A 778 0.86 40.67 -20.20
CA ASN A 778 -0.20 41.61 -20.60
C ASN A 778 0.26 43.07 -20.55
N THR A 779 -0.44 43.94 -21.28
CA THR A 779 -0.17 45.39 -21.31
C THR A 779 -1.36 46.16 -20.77
N VAL A 780 -1.11 47.05 -19.80
CA VAL A 780 -2.13 47.87 -19.15
C VAL A 780 -1.74 49.35 -19.15
N ASN A 781 -2.70 50.24 -18.87
CA ASN A 781 -2.41 51.67 -18.77
C ASN A 781 -1.99 52.04 -17.35
N ALA A 782 -1.20 53.11 -17.20
CA ALA A 782 -0.96 53.71 -15.89
C ALA A 782 -2.30 54.08 -15.22
N GLY A 783 -2.42 53.83 -13.92
CA GLY A 783 -3.65 54.02 -13.15
C GLY A 783 -4.63 52.83 -13.23
N SER A 784 -4.30 51.75 -13.93
CA SER A 784 -5.08 50.51 -13.88
C SER A 784 -5.03 49.89 -12.47
N THR A 785 -6.19 49.46 -11.98
CA THR A 785 -6.37 48.82 -10.66
C THR A 785 -6.78 47.36 -10.83
N GLU A 786 -6.54 46.56 -9.79
CA GLU A 786 -6.88 45.13 -9.72
C GLU A 786 -6.35 44.34 -10.92
N VAL A 787 -5.14 44.70 -11.39
CA VAL A 787 -4.48 43.99 -12.48
C VAL A 787 -3.94 42.68 -11.91
N ALA A 788 -4.62 41.56 -12.18
CA ALA A 788 -4.15 40.24 -11.81
C ALA A 788 -2.78 39.98 -12.46
N VAL A 789 -1.79 39.67 -11.63
CA VAL A 789 -0.40 39.45 -12.06
C VAL A 789 0.04 38.01 -11.89
N LEU A 790 -0.54 37.28 -10.93
CA LEU A 790 -0.18 35.90 -10.61
C LEU A 790 -1.37 35.20 -9.96
N GLN A 791 -1.72 34.01 -10.44
CA GLN A 791 -2.56 33.08 -9.68
C GLN A 791 -1.65 31.98 -9.11
N LEU A 792 -1.88 31.62 -7.85
CA LEU A 792 -1.17 30.56 -7.15
C LEU A 792 -2.17 29.53 -6.67
N THR A 793 -1.88 28.25 -6.83
CA THR A 793 -2.56 27.20 -6.06
C THR A 793 -1.69 26.91 -4.84
N LEU A 794 -2.23 27.09 -3.64
CA LEU A 794 -1.60 26.59 -2.42
C LEU A 794 -2.22 25.25 -2.05
N THR A 795 -1.37 24.27 -1.76
CA THR A 795 -1.76 22.94 -1.28
C THR A 795 -1.24 22.80 0.15
N ASN A 796 -2.17 22.66 1.09
CA ASN A 796 -1.82 22.42 2.48
C ASN A 796 -1.70 20.92 2.73
N GLU A 797 -0.48 20.41 2.64
CA GLU A 797 -0.17 19.02 2.98
C GLU A 797 0.17 18.88 4.46
N ALA A 798 0.08 19.94 5.27
CA ALA A 798 0.24 19.85 6.72
C ALA A 798 -0.95 19.19 7.40
N SER A 799 -0.70 18.54 8.53
CA SER A 799 -1.73 18.03 9.45
C SER A 799 -2.48 19.13 10.21
N GLU A 800 -2.10 20.39 9.99
CA GLU A 800 -2.66 21.58 10.63
C GLU A 800 -3.20 22.54 9.56
N ASP A 801 -4.25 23.30 9.89
CA ASP A 801 -4.85 24.26 8.95
C ASP A 801 -3.92 25.45 8.68
N PHE A 802 -3.77 25.83 7.41
CA PHE A 802 -3.11 27.07 7.02
C PHE A 802 -4.10 28.24 7.16
N GLY A 803 -3.94 28.99 8.26
CA GLY A 803 -4.91 30.00 8.69
C GLY A 803 -4.30 31.29 9.23
N ALA A 804 -5.10 32.02 10.01
CA ALA A 804 -4.74 33.33 10.55
C ALA A 804 -3.42 33.29 11.35
N GLY A 805 -2.47 34.15 10.97
CA GLY A 805 -1.10 34.16 11.50
C GLY A 805 -0.04 33.67 10.51
N SER A 806 -0.47 33.06 9.40
CA SER A 806 0.37 32.65 8.28
C SER A 806 0.56 33.79 7.27
N SER A 807 1.65 33.78 6.50
CA SER A 807 1.98 34.84 5.54
C SER A 807 2.60 34.34 4.24
N LEU A 808 2.42 35.13 3.18
CA LEU A 808 3.03 34.97 1.86
C LEU A 808 4.00 36.12 1.61
N THR A 809 5.26 35.85 1.26
CA THR A 809 6.24 36.87 0.88
C THR A 809 6.45 36.86 -0.63
N LEU A 810 6.21 37.99 -1.27
CA LEU A 810 6.37 38.20 -2.71
C LEU A 810 7.59 39.09 -2.98
N ALA A 811 8.38 38.77 -4.00
CA ALA A 811 9.47 39.60 -4.50
C ALA A 811 9.13 40.19 -5.87
N ALA A 812 9.30 41.50 -6.01
CA ALA A 812 9.17 42.20 -7.27
C ALA A 812 10.49 42.20 -8.06
N SER A 813 10.37 42.27 -9.38
CA SER A 813 11.49 42.52 -10.28
C SER A 813 11.01 43.21 -11.55
N GLY A 814 11.87 43.93 -12.26
CA GLY A 814 11.52 44.44 -13.58
C GLY A 814 12.34 45.63 -14.04
N THR A 815 11.72 46.49 -14.84
CA THR A 815 12.32 47.77 -15.28
C THR A 815 11.59 48.98 -14.73
N GLY A 816 10.45 48.81 -14.06
CA GLY A 816 9.74 49.88 -13.37
C GLY A 816 10.07 49.89 -11.89
N ASP A 817 9.89 51.02 -11.22
CA ASP A 817 10.14 51.15 -9.79
C ASP A 817 8.91 50.68 -9.02
N ASP A 818 8.86 49.40 -8.65
CA ASP A 818 7.70 48.81 -7.94
C ASP A 818 7.35 49.57 -6.65
N GLY A 819 8.34 50.15 -5.96
CA GLY A 819 8.13 50.94 -4.74
C GLY A 819 7.44 52.28 -4.97
N ALA A 820 7.54 52.84 -6.18
CA ALA A 820 6.89 54.10 -6.56
C ALA A 820 5.64 53.89 -7.44
N ASP A 821 5.65 52.87 -8.30
CA ASP A 821 4.69 52.68 -9.38
C ASP A 821 3.57 51.69 -9.02
N VAL A 822 3.83 50.72 -8.14
CA VAL A 822 2.80 49.81 -7.61
C VAL A 822 2.27 50.37 -6.29
N THR A 823 1.10 51.00 -6.35
CA THR A 823 0.50 51.68 -5.20
C THR A 823 -0.13 50.74 -4.18
N THR A 824 -0.55 49.55 -4.61
CA THR A 824 -1.08 48.49 -3.73
C THR A 824 -0.82 47.12 -4.36
N VAL A 825 -0.34 46.18 -3.55
CA VAL A 825 -0.35 44.75 -3.84
C VAL A 825 -1.51 44.13 -3.06
N ARG A 826 -2.36 43.36 -3.72
CA ARG A 826 -3.56 42.74 -3.15
C ARG A 826 -3.47 41.23 -3.24
N LEU A 827 -3.90 40.55 -2.18
CA LEU A 827 -4.08 39.11 -2.14
C LEU A 827 -5.57 38.78 -2.01
N TYR A 828 -6.05 37.90 -2.87
CA TYR A 828 -7.40 37.34 -2.84
C TYR A 828 -7.34 35.81 -2.76
N ARG A 829 -8.39 35.21 -2.20
CA ARG A 829 -8.74 33.81 -2.44
C ARG A 829 -9.62 33.75 -3.67
N ASP A 830 -9.15 33.06 -4.71
CA ASP A 830 -9.85 32.88 -5.96
C ASP A 830 -10.77 31.65 -5.84
N VAL A 831 -12.05 31.90 -5.59
CA VAL A 831 -13.02 30.83 -5.26
C VAL A 831 -13.57 30.16 -6.53
N ASN A 832 -13.53 30.86 -7.66
CA ASN A 832 -14.07 30.37 -8.93
C ASN A 832 -12.98 29.84 -9.88
N SER A 833 -11.70 29.97 -9.49
CA SER A 833 -10.49 29.52 -10.19
C SER A 833 -10.33 30.11 -11.59
N ASP A 834 -10.84 31.32 -11.84
CA ASP A 834 -10.87 31.91 -13.18
C ASP A 834 -9.68 32.85 -13.49
N GLY A 835 -8.84 33.13 -12.50
CA GLY A 835 -7.64 33.94 -12.62
C GLY A 835 -7.90 35.45 -12.80
N ARG A 836 -9.11 35.93 -12.49
CA ARG A 836 -9.48 37.34 -12.59
C ARG A 836 -10.07 37.85 -11.28
N VAL A 837 -9.68 39.08 -10.91
CA VAL A 837 -10.29 39.74 -9.74
C VAL A 837 -11.75 40.08 -10.06
N ASP A 838 -12.70 39.40 -9.40
CA ASP A 838 -14.12 39.68 -9.52
C ASP A 838 -14.92 39.50 -8.22
N SER A 839 -16.26 39.57 -8.30
CA SER A 839 -17.15 39.50 -7.12
C SER A 839 -17.23 38.12 -6.45
N GLY A 840 -16.69 37.08 -7.08
CA GLY A 840 -16.55 35.72 -6.54
C GLY A 840 -15.35 35.57 -5.62
N ASP A 841 -14.40 36.51 -5.63
CA ASP A 841 -13.16 36.41 -4.87
C ASP A 841 -13.28 37.00 -3.46
N ILE A 842 -12.51 36.43 -2.54
CA ILE A 842 -12.47 36.87 -1.14
C ILE A 842 -11.17 37.66 -0.92
N PRO A 843 -11.23 38.98 -0.65
CA PRO A 843 -10.04 39.75 -0.34
C PRO A 843 -9.42 39.30 0.99
N LEU A 844 -8.12 39.05 1.00
CA LEU A 844 -7.37 38.55 2.16
C LEU A 844 -6.56 39.66 2.81
N ASP A 845 -5.61 40.25 2.09
CA ASP A 845 -4.73 41.28 2.62
C ASP A 845 -4.17 42.19 1.52
N THR A 846 -3.55 43.30 1.93
CA THR A 846 -2.93 44.28 1.04
C THR A 846 -1.60 44.78 1.59
N GLY A 847 -0.64 45.04 0.71
CA GLY A 847 0.67 45.59 1.07
C GLY A 847 1.22 46.53 0.02
N THR A 848 2.45 46.97 0.24
CA THR A 848 3.21 47.86 -0.66
C THR A 848 4.67 47.44 -0.69
N TYR A 849 5.35 47.68 -1.80
CA TYR A 849 6.81 47.55 -1.86
C TYR A 849 7.48 48.79 -1.25
N ASP A 850 8.45 48.58 -0.38
CA ASP A 850 9.20 49.68 0.27
C ASP A 850 10.36 50.20 -0.60
N ALA A 851 10.71 49.48 -1.67
CA ALA A 851 11.79 49.80 -2.61
C ALA A 851 11.55 49.15 -3.99
N ASP A 852 12.23 49.68 -5.00
CA ASP A 852 12.41 49.05 -6.31
C ASP A 852 13.05 47.64 -6.16
N ASP A 853 12.56 46.66 -6.91
CA ASP A 853 12.88 45.23 -6.76
C ASP A 853 12.75 44.73 -5.30
N GLY A 854 11.79 45.27 -4.54
CA GLY A 854 11.59 44.97 -3.12
C GLY A 854 10.75 43.70 -2.85
N THR A 855 10.60 43.36 -1.57
CA THR A 855 9.70 42.29 -1.11
C THR A 855 8.51 42.84 -0.33
N VAL A 856 7.36 42.19 -0.41
CA VAL A 856 6.18 42.46 0.41
C VAL A 856 5.70 41.18 1.08
N THR A 857 5.29 41.25 2.34
CA THR A 857 4.68 40.12 3.06
C THR A 857 3.20 40.42 3.30
N LEU A 858 2.34 39.47 2.93
CA LEU A 858 0.88 39.55 2.99
C LEU A 858 0.37 38.46 3.92
N ASP A 859 -0.47 38.82 4.89
CA ASP A 859 -0.97 37.91 5.91
C ASP A 859 -2.26 37.22 5.45
N TYR A 860 -2.47 35.98 5.87
CA TYR A 860 -3.73 35.26 5.68
C TYR A 860 -4.77 35.71 6.74
N SER A 861 -5.26 36.95 6.68
CA SER A 861 -6.05 37.54 7.79
C SER A 861 -7.37 38.25 7.41
N GLY A 862 -7.86 38.09 6.18
CA GLY A 862 -9.05 38.78 5.67
C GLY A 862 -10.39 38.39 6.33
N ALA A 863 -11.33 39.34 6.37
CA ALA A 863 -12.69 39.11 6.86
C ALA A 863 -13.46 38.17 5.92
N GLY A 864 -13.56 36.88 6.29
CA GLY A 864 -14.18 35.83 5.49
C GLY A 864 -13.22 34.75 5.01
N ALA A 865 -11.92 34.86 5.34
CA ALA A 865 -10.94 33.80 5.11
C ALA A 865 -11.26 32.58 5.99
N SER A 866 -11.73 31.49 5.37
CA SER A 866 -11.72 30.17 6.03
C SER A 866 -10.29 29.65 5.99
N PRO A 867 -9.77 29.01 7.06
CA PRO A 867 -8.47 28.35 6.98
C PRO A 867 -8.43 27.39 5.80
N LEU A 868 -7.30 27.33 5.11
CA LEU A 868 -7.03 26.27 4.14
C LEU A 868 -6.79 25.00 4.94
N ALA A 869 -7.81 24.14 4.99
CA ALA A 869 -7.81 22.95 5.84
C ALA A 869 -6.67 21.99 5.48
N ALA A 870 -6.18 21.23 6.46
CA ALA A 870 -5.25 20.12 6.22
C ALA A 870 -5.73 19.22 5.05
N GLY A 871 -4.83 18.86 4.15
CA GLY A 871 -5.10 18.03 2.97
C GLY A 871 -5.90 18.70 1.85
N THR A 872 -6.08 20.03 1.88
CA THR A 872 -6.85 20.75 0.86
C THR A 872 -6.00 21.73 0.06
N SER A 873 -6.43 21.99 -1.18
CA SER A 873 -5.85 23.00 -2.05
C SER A 873 -6.82 24.16 -2.25
N ALA A 874 -6.30 25.37 -2.46
CA ALA A 874 -7.09 26.51 -2.90
C ALA A 874 -6.29 27.43 -3.80
N ASP A 875 -7.00 28.12 -4.69
CA ASP A 875 -6.42 29.13 -5.56
C ASP A 875 -6.43 30.51 -4.90
N PHE A 876 -5.39 31.26 -5.21
CA PHE A 876 -5.08 32.59 -4.71
C PHE A 876 -4.71 33.48 -5.87
N LEU A 877 -5.08 34.76 -5.78
CA LEU A 877 -4.80 35.74 -6.83
C LEU A 877 -4.05 36.94 -6.23
N VAL A 878 -2.91 37.26 -6.85
CA VAL A 878 -2.16 38.49 -6.58
C VAL A 878 -2.51 39.51 -7.65
N ALA A 879 -2.89 40.71 -7.22
CA ALA A 879 -3.23 41.81 -8.12
C ALA A 879 -2.55 43.12 -7.73
N TYR A 880 -2.19 43.91 -8.73
CA TYR A 880 -1.53 45.21 -8.57
C TYR A 880 -2.48 46.37 -8.90
N ASP A 881 -2.37 47.43 -8.09
CA ASP A 881 -2.90 48.76 -8.40
C ASP A 881 -1.73 49.67 -8.82
N PHE A 882 -1.71 50.09 -10.08
CA PHE A 882 -0.66 50.96 -10.60
C PHE A 882 -0.98 52.45 -10.38
N SER A 883 0.06 53.24 -10.13
CA SER A 883 -0.06 54.68 -10.03
C SER A 883 -0.47 55.29 -11.37
N THR A 884 -1.12 56.47 -11.34
CA THR A 884 -1.45 57.21 -12.58
C THR A 884 -0.23 57.81 -13.29
N SER A 885 0.97 57.67 -12.71
CA SER A 885 2.21 58.22 -13.26
C SER A 885 3.39 57.31 -12.99
N LEU A 886 3.96 56.72 -14.04
CA LEU A 886 5.14 55.88 -13.92
C LEU A 886 6.39 56.72 -13.68
N THR A 887 7.26 56.24 -12.81
CA THR A 887 8.59 56.78 -12.62
C THR A 887 9.56 56.09 -13.58
N ALA A 888 10.26 56.88 -14.39
CA ALA A 888 11.17 56.33 -15.39
C ALA A 888 12.49 55.91 -14.73
N ALA A 889 12.83 54.63 -14.79
CA ALA A 889 14.23 54.22 -14.76
C ALA A 889 14.86 54.50 -16.13
N ASP A 890 16.01 55.17 -16.17
CA ASP A 890 16.71 55.54 -17.42
C ASP A 890 16.92 54.34 -18.38
N THR A 891 16.65 54.56 -19.67
CA THR A 891 16.49 53.56 -20.77
C THR A 891 17.75 53.37 -21.64
N VAL A 892 18.00 52.18 -22.25
CA VAL A 892 18.41 52.01 -23.70
C VAL A 892 18.06 50.62 -24.34
N ARG A 893 17.03 50.64 -25.22
CA ARG A 893 16.76 50.02 -26.57
C ARG A 893 17.25 48.62 -27.02
N SER A 894 16.32 47.84 -27.60
CA SER A 894 16.18 47.62 -29.07
C SER A 894 14.94 46.79 -29.46
N LEU A 895 13.95 47.41 -30.11
CA LEU A 895 12.89 46.74 -30.89
C LEU A 895 13.35 46.57 -32.34
N LEU A 896 13.47 45.32 -32.80
CA LEU A 896 13.30 44.94 -34.21
C LEU A 896 12.25 43.82 -34.21
N GLY A 897 11.01 44.18 -34.52
CA GLY A 897 9.94 43.22 -34.77
C GLY A 897 9.95 42.74 -36.22
N GLY A 898 9.51 41.49 -36.44
CA GLY A 898 9.03 41.03 -37.75
C GLY A 898 9.46 39.60 -38.14
N THR A 899 8.66 38.62 -37.68
CA THR A 899 8.24 37.36 -38.33
C THR A 899 9.22 36.54 -39.19
N MET A 900 9.31 35.24 -38.89
CA MET A 900 8.94 34.13 -39.80
C MET A 900 9.13 32.78 -39.10
N ALA A 901 8.04 32.01 -39.05
CA ALA A 901 8.06 30.59 -38.71
C ALA A 901 8.89 29.79 -39.73
N ALA A 902 9.69 28.84 -39.25
CA ALA A 902 10.04 27.66 -40.03
C ALA A 902 10.50 26.53 -39.08
N TRP A 903 9.66 25.51 -39.00
CA TRP A 903 10.03 24.16 -38.61
C TRP A 903 11.22 23.65 -39.44
N ALA A 904 12.20 23.02 -38.79
CA ALA A 904 12.89 21.83 -39.30
C ALA A 904 13.87 21.29 -38.25
N VAL A 905 13.47 20.17 -37.64
CA VAL A 905 14.38 19.18 -37.06
C VAL A 905 15.26 18.64 -38.19
N LEU A 906 16.57 18.67 -37.99
CA LEU A 906 17.52 17.78 -38.67
C LEU A 906 18.70 17.56 -37.73
N GLY A 907 18.64 16.49 -36.96
CA GLY A 907 19.79 15.93 -36.30
C GLY A 907 20.81 15.46 -37.33
N LEU A 908 22.10 15.54 -36.98
CA LEU A 908 23.13 14.65 -37.51
C LEU A 908 24.42 14.77 -36.69
N ALA A 909 24.74 13.63 -36.07
CA ALA A 909 26.07 13.04 -35.89
C ALA A 909 27.11 13.75 -35.03
N GLY A 910 27.48 13.05 -33.95
CA GLY A 910 28.65 13.35 -33.15
C GLY A 910 29.98 13.09 -33.86
N PHE A 911 31.03 13.62 -33.23
CA PHE A 911 32.39 13.12 -33.39
C PHE A 911 33.06 13.08 -32.02
N SER A 912 33.52 11.88 -31.69
CA SER A 912 34.43 11.50 -30.62
C SER A 912 35.82 12.12 -30.76
N GLY A 913 36.50 12.34 -29.63
CA GLY A 913 37.95 12.06 -29.54
C GLY A 913 38.83 13.05 -28.75
N GLY A 914 39.20 12.65 -27.53
CA GLY A 914 40.63 12.44 -27.19
C GLY A 914 41.47 13.57 -26.56
N TRP A 915 41.59 13.50 -25.22
CA TRP A 915 42.84 13.55 -24.40
C TRP A 915 43.77 14.79 -24.44
N ARG A 916 43.98 15.45 -23.27
CA ARG A 916 45.19 15.34 -22.38
C ARG A 916 45.32 16.47 -21.34
N ARG A 917 45.37 16.07 -20.06
CA ARG A 917 46.17 16.50 -18.88
C ARG A 917 46.80 17.93 -18.82
N ARG A 918 46.56 18.68 -17.72
CA ARG A 918 47.49 18.84 -16.56
C ARG A 918 46.95 19.85 -15.50
N THR A 919 47.46 19.65 -14.29
CA THR A 919 47.12 20.09 -12.92
C THR A 919 47.49 21.52 -12.50
N ILE A 920 47.03 21.89 -11.27
CA ILE A 920 47.38 23.00 -10.34
C ILE A 920 46.40 24.19 -10.47
N GLY A 921 45.76 24.77 -9.45
CA GLY A 921 45.75 24.66 -7.98
C GLY A 921 45.29 26.01 -7.40
N ALA A 922 44.47 25.97 -6.34
CA ALA A 922 44.16 27.05 -5.37
C ALA A 922 43.32 28.29 -5.79
N ALA A 923 42.10 28.34 -5.23
CA ALA A 923 41.45 29.42 -4.47
C ALA A 923 41.41 30.89 -4.96
N ALA A 924 40.16 31.39 -4.95
CA ALA A 924 39.69 32.71 -4.51
C ALA A 924 39.60 33.91 -5.49
N ALA A 925 38.35 34.39 -5.57
CA ALA A 925 37.88 35.79 -5.59
C ALA A 925 37.80 36.59 -6.91
N ALA A 926 36.59 37.17 -7.05
CA ALA A 926 36.24 38.49 -7.56
C ALA A 926 36.00 38.69 -9.08
N SER A 927 34.73 38.98 -9.35
CA SER A 927 34.15 39.73 -10.48
C SER A 927 34.88 41.03 -10.79
N LEU A 928 35.03 41.39 -12.08
CA LEU A 928 34.49 42.62 -12.70
C LEU A 928 34.90 42.75 -14.19
N LEU A 929 33.96 43.28 -14.99
CA LEU A 929 34.07 43.75 -16.38
C LEU A 929 35.29 44.64 -16.69
N LEU A 930 35.72 44.66 -17.97
CA LEU A 930 35.67 45.87 -18.82
C LEU A 930 36.09 45.64 -20.30
N MET A 931 35.25 46.16 -21.21
CA MET A 931 35.58 47.04 -22.35
C MET A 931 36.21 46.52 -23.68
N VAL A 932 35.56 46.80 -24.84
CA VAL A 932 35.97 47.85 -25.84
C VAL A 932 35.45 47.59 -27.29
N ALA A 933 35.01 48.71 -27.88
CA ALA A 933 35.10 49.17 -29.29
C ALA A 933 33.99 48.88 -30.31
N ALA A 934 33.32 49.98 -30.64
CA ALA A 934 32.62 50.31 -31.86
C ALA A 934 33.53 50.49 -33.09
N CYS A 935 32.94 50.32 -34.28
CA CYS A 935 33.31 50.99 -35.53
C CYS A 935 32.10 50.82 -36.49
N GLY A 936 31.56 51.80 -37.24
CA GLY A 936 31.83 53.22 -37.42
C GLY A 936 30.95 53.76 -38.57
N GLY A 937 30.81 55.10 -38.63
CA GLY A 937 30.43 55.91 -39.82
C GLY A 937 28.95 55.90 -40.22
N GLY A 938 28.31 57.01 -40.61
CA GLY A 938 28.72 58.39 -40.84
C GLY A 938 27.69 59.10 -41.74
N GLY A 939 27.40 60.38 -41.45
CA GLY A 939 26.67 61.34 -42.30
C GLY A 939 25.14 61.32 -42.12
N GLY A 940 24.40 62.42 -41.96
CA GLY A 940 24.72 63.84 -41.97
C GLY A 940 23.45 64.63 -42.31
N GLY A 941 22.99 65.50 -41.40
CA GLY A 941 22.18 66.70 -41.70
C GLY A 941 20.67 66.55 -41.91
N GLY A 942 19.88 67.22 -41.06
CA GLY A 942 18.46 67.50 -41.33
C GLY A 942 17.65 67.78 -40.07
N SER A 943 17.66 69.04 -39.63
CA SER A 943 16.82 69.60 -38.57
C SER A 943 15.32 69.45 -38.85
N GLY A 944 14.56 69.07 -37.82
CA GLY A 944 13.10 69.17 -37.80
C GLY A 944 12.54 68.65 -36.48
N ASP A 945 12.26 69.57 -35.55
CA ASP A 945 11.46 69.29 -34.36
C ASP A 945 10.11 68.70 -34.76
N GLY A 946 9.81 67.54 -34.20
CA GLY A 946 8.49 66.93 -34.16
C GLY A 946 8.35 66.24 -32.82
N GLY A 947 7.69 66.90 -31.87
CA GLY A 947 7.33 66.32 -30.58
C GLY A 947 6.47 65.07 -30.79
N GLY A 948 7.09 63.91 -30.60
CA GLY A 948 6.39 62.66 -30.36
C GLY A 948 6.35 62.44 -28.85
N ASN A 949 5.14 62.47 -28.28
CA ASN A 949 4.87 61.98 -26.94
C ASN A 949 5.25 60.49 -26.94
N GLY A 950 6.48 60.17 -26.51
CA GLY A 950 6.94 58.79 -26.44
C GLY A 950 6.20 58.11 -25.30
N THR A 951 5.35 57.14 -25.62
CA THR A 951 4.75 56.24 -24.64
C THR A 951 5.87 55.66 -23.77
N GLN A 952 5.86 55.99 -22.48
CA GLN A 952 6.78 55.39 -21.52
C GLN A 952 6.20 54.02 -21.13
N SER A 953 7.03 52.99 -21.17
CA SER A 953 6.62 51.63 -20.83
C SER A 953 7.61 51.01 -19.85
N SER A 954 7.10 50.50 -18.72
CA SER A 954 7.88 49.78 -17.72
C SER A 954 7.32 48.36 -17.56
N THR A 955 8.19 47.42 -17.20
CA THR A 955 7.84 46.01 -16.96
C THR A 955 7.91 45.70 -15.47
N TYR A 956 6.95 44.92 -14.99
CA TYR A 956 6.85 44.48 -13.59
C TYR A 956 6.57 42.98 -13.58
N THR A 957 7.34 42.25 -12.79
CA THR A 957 7.25 40.80 -12.61
C THR A 957 7.22 40.51 -11.12
N VAL A 958 6.34 39.60 -10.70
CA VAL A 958 6.25 39.16 -9.31
C VAL A 958 6.67 37.70 -9.21
N THR A 959 7.33 37.35 -8.11
CA THR A 959 7.70 35.98 -7.78
C THR A 959 7.32 35.69 -6.34
N LEU A 960 6.98 34.45 -6.06
CA LEU A 960 6.81 33.97 -4.70
C LEU A 960 8.19 33.74 -4.07
N ASP A 961 8.50 34.45 -3.00
CA ASP A 961 9.79 34.42 -2.30
C ASP A 961 9.76 33.54 -1.04
N GLY A 962 8.62 33.47 -0.35
CA GLY A 962 8.49 32.62 0.83
C GLY A 962 7.06 32.41 1.32
N LEU A 963 6.88 31.36 2.11
CA LEU A 963 5.66 31.03 2.84
C LEU A 963 5.99 30.85 4.33
N SER A 964 5.12 31.34 5.20
CA SER A 964 5.20 31.09 6.63
C SER A 964 3.84 30.71 7.20
N SER A 965 3.81 29.83 8.19
CA SER A 965 2.61 29.44 8.90
C SER A 965 2.85 29.35 10.41
N THR A 966 1.78 29.49 11.18
CA THR A 966 1.82 29.33 12.64
C THR A 966 1.37 27.92 13.02
N GLY A 967 2.32 27.02 13.27
CA GLY A 967 2.06 25.61 13.57
C GLY A 967 3.31 24.84 14.01
N ALA A 968 3.18 23.69 14.66
CA ALA A 968 4.31 22.92 15.22
C ALA A 968 5.11 22.16 14.14
N SER A 969 4.49 21.87 12.99
CA SER A 969 5.07 21.08 11.89
C SER A 969 5.68 21.92 10.75
N THR A 970 5.52 23.25 10.78
CA THR A 970 5.86 24.11 9.63
C THR A 970 7.08 24.98 9.90
N GLY A 971 8.25 24.43 9.59
CA GLY A 971 9.49 25.21 9.49
C GLY A 971 9.43 26.20 8.31
N TYR A 972 10.17 27.31 8.43
CA TYR A 972 10.40 28.27 7.35
C TYR A 972 10.75 27.56 6.04
N VAL A 973 9.92 27.71 5.00
CA VAL A 973 10.26 27.25 3.65
C VAL A 973 11.03 28.37 2.96
N THR A 974 12.37 28.27 2.94
CA THR A 974 13.20 28.98 1.97
C THR A 974 13.81 27.95 1.03
N GLN A 975 13.04 27.50 0.03
CA GLN A 975 13.58 26.67 -1.05
C GLN A 975 14.05 27.56 -2.21
N SER A 976 15.21 27.24 -2.77
CA SER A 976 15.66 27.78 -4.05
C SER A 976 14.99 26.99 -5.18
N TRP A 977 13.83 27.45 -5.62
CA TRP A 977 13.06 26.89 -6.74
C TRP A 977 13.88 26.91 -8.06
N PRO A 978 13.96 25.82 -8.84
CA PRO A 978 14.41 25.90 -10.23
C PRO A 978 13.31 26.56 -11.09
N PRO A 979 13.69 27.30 -12.13
CA PRO A 979 13.66 28.78 -12.06
C PRO A 979 12.34 29.30 -11.49
N ALA A 980 12.42 30.24 -10.53
CA ALA A 980 11.30 30.97 -9.92
C ALA A 980 9.98 30.85 -10.69
N LEU A 981 8.89 30.44 -10.02
CA LEU A 981 7.51 30.57 -10.51
C LEU A 981 7.33 32.00 -11.05
N GLN A 982 7.62 32.18 -12.34
CA GLN A 982 7.68 33.49 -12.97
C GLN A 982 6.25 33.83 -13.31
N ALA A 983 5.71 34.82 -12.62
CA ALA A 983 4.49 35.47 -13.04
C ALA A 983 4.67 36.10 -14.42
N ALA A 984 3.54 36.39 -15.05
CA ALA A 984 3.48 37.23 -16.24
C ALA A 984 4.27 38.53 -16.05
N THR A 985 4.99 38.94 -17.09
CA THR A 985 5.53 40.30 -17.18
C THR A 985 4.39 41.24 -17.56
N VAL A 986 4.02 42.15 -16.66
CA VAL A 986 3.05 43.21 -16.96
C VAL A 986 3.79 44.43 -17.48
N THR A 987 3.46 44.83 -18.71
CA THR A 987 3.95 46.09 -19.29
C THR A 987 2.95 47.20 -19.03
N VAL A 988 3.34 48.26 -18.33
CA VAL A 988 2.46 49.41 -18.07
C VAL A 988 2.85 50.57 -18.96
N THR A 989 1.90 51.11 -19.71
CA THR A 989 2.12 52.24 -20.64
C THR A 989 1.49 53.53 -20.12
N GLN A 990 2.25 54.61 -20.14
CA GLN A 990 1.81 55.97 -19.77
C GLN A 990 1.34 56.79 -20.98
#